data_AF-A0A1X6NBA7-F1
#
_entry.id   AF-A0A1X6NBA7-F1
#
_cell.length_a   1.000
_cell.length_b   1.000
_cell.length_c   1.000
_cell.angle_alpha   90.00
_cell.angle_beta   90.00
_cell.angle_gamma   90.00
#
_symmetry.space_group_name_H-M   'P 1'
#
loop_
_entity.id
_entity.type
_entity.pdbx_description
1 polymer ?
#
loop_
_entity_poly.entity_id
_entity_poly.type
_entity_poly.pdbx_seq_one_letter_code
_entity_poly.pdbx_strand_id
1 'polypeptide(L)'
;MKTFKVYVGQTEDNMIEAISGALKNDPEKETFSIRHRNSAGIFFPTRYIKIVPISCVLSILWRCTSTDRYHEASVLRHVLKHLRKRRFLTPFADILSRCGIQLEHPRVTDLYDSIVLQGNWPRSEELLQRLASEGLLDEHQRASPLRTEWTRLHGLDADGDAPCRRGGHAMCMDEENGLIYLFGGWDGQRNLDDFWVYDVRADVWRLLSLATGRDLNGPGPRSCHKMAFDRKTGSIYVLGRLLDSDDVDQPAMNSGSVNSPSDSSGVPDIRAASASHTVDIPRAGSVTRLVWPSTPSEFYRYHTRGLDAGKWDLLTMDTQQVCGGPPLIYDHQMVVDSEAQAFLHTTFARGLGKSSGQRSPSLLVKPCTKYTAEFLGQFPLFSNDSVGHSMLLEPSSHTLIILAGQYREQYAADMHAYHIPTGTLTELFSSVTASGGPEACFTQRAAIDPDLKEIYVFYGLIRDSPGVTVLDPASSVWVYRYDRPDRPGKWSNTSPADTSGGNSPHGDPISAETPQPRYAHQVVYDRRSKIAYMHGGTSGVVTNVARTPSEWTGDWPVQALEGLCAVTEVRLDDFWKLQLERPALSDILRRGLFELRRQHFRELCEDAPPVKALTFLQREVSAVVDHRIQEEAHDFHSLLSHLLAVPPGTSSENMPNTEAPREELMDGPPALVYTMEVDPQETSRGDSPSPARFKQRTELFEKLLVFVNTSAKEPEKDLSELVNTDREE
;
A
#
# COMPACT_ATOMS: atom_id res chain seq x y z
N MET A 1 -37.18 2.92 -25.33
CA MET A 1 -37.19 2.19 -24.05
C MET A 1 -36.64 3.10 -22.97
N LYS A 2 -37.14 3.01 -21.74
CA LYS A 2 -36.66 3.83 -20.61
C LYS A 2 -35.65 3.02 -19.81
N THR A 3 -34.39 3.42 -19.80
CA THR A 3 -33.32 2.63 -19.15
C THR A 3 -33.17 3.01 -17.68
N PHE A 4 -32.81 2.04 -16.85
CA PHE A 4 -32.59 2.22 -15.42
C PHE A 4 -31.46 1.32 -14.92
N LYS A 5 -30.86 1.71 -13.80
CA LYS A 5 -29.96 0.89 -12.99
C LYS A 5 -30.46 0.81 -11.57
N VAL A 6 -30.27 -0.34 -10.94
CA VAL A 6 -30.53 -0.54 -9.51
C VAL A 6 -29.22 -0.92 -8.84
N TYR A 7 -28.90 -0.18 -7.78
CA TYR A 7 -27.77 -0.42 -6.91
C TYR A 7 -28.27 -0.87 -5.54
N VAL A 8 -27.53 -1.75 -4.89
CA VAL A 8 -27.84 -2.28 -3.56
C VAL A 8 -26.59 -2.23 -2.68
N GLY A 9 -26.73 -1.89 -1.41
CA GLY A 9 -25.58 -1.74 -0.51
C GLY A 9 -25.97 -1.80 0.96
N GLN A 10 -24.96 -1.96 1.82
CA GLN A 10 -25.14 -1.91 3.28
C GLN A 10 -25.07 -0.46 3.81
N THR A 11 -24.40 0.43 3.08
CA THR A 11 -24.30 1.87 3.33
C THR A 11 -24.65 2.65 2.05
N GLU A 12 -24.99 3.93 2.17
CA GLU A 12 -25.31 4.78 1.01
C GLU A 12 -24.11 5.02 0.07
N ASP A 13 -22.90 5.03 0.63
CA ASP A 13 -21.65 5.32 -0.08
C ASP A 13 -21.01 4.09 -0.76
N ASN A 14 -21.45 2.87 -0.39
CA ASN A 14 -20.89 1.62 -0.92
C ASN A 14 -21.99 0.70 -1.45
N MET A 15 -22.41 0.96 -2.70
CA MET A 15 -23.42 0.16 -3.39
C MET A 15 -22.86 -0.58 -4.62
N ILE A 16 -23.35 -1.80 -4.83
CA ILE A 16 -23.04 -2.62 -6.01
C ILE A 16 -24.18 -2.55 -7.02
N GLU A 17 -23.86 -2.52 -8.31
CA GLU A 17 -24.86 -2.60 -9.38
C GLU A 17 -25.51 -4.00 -9.38
N ALA A 18 -26.80 -4.04 -9.08
CA ALA A 18 -27.55 -5.29 -8.93
C ALA A 18 -28.27 -5.68 -10.22
N ILE A 19 -28.72 -4.69 -11.01
CA ILE A 19 -29.31 -4.88 -12.33
C ILE A 19 -29.24 -3.59 -13.16
N SER A 20 -28.97 -3.74 -14.45
CA SER A 20 -29.24 -2.72 -15.49
C SER A 20 -30.34 -3.23 -16.42
N GLY A 21 -31.36 -2.43 -16.68
CA GLY A 21 -32.51 -2.85 -17.47
C GLY A 21 -33.14 -1.73 -18.28
N ALA A 22 -34.16 -2.10 -19.06
CA ALA A 22 -34.95 -1.18 -19.85
C ALA A 22 -36.44 -1.51 -19.70
N LEU A 23 -37.24 -0.48 -19.42
CA LEU A 23 -38.69 -0.56 -19.37
C LEU A 23 -39.28 -0.35 -20.76
N LYS A 24 -40.37 -1.06 -21.04
CA LYS A 24 -41.25 -0.82 -22.18
C LYS A 24 -41.98 0.52 -21.99
N ASN A 25 -42.46 1.07 -23.09
CA ASN A 25 -43.15 2.36 -23.07
C ASN A 25 -44.67 2.16 -23.05
N ASP A 26 -45.14 1.41 -22.05
CA ASP A 26 -46.54 1.10 -21.81
C ASP A 26 -46.84 1.24 -20.29
N PRO A 27 -48.12 1.29 -19.88
CA PRO A 27 -48.50 1.44 -18.48
C PRO A 27 -48.54 0.11 -17.70
N GLU A 28 -48.09 -0.99 -18.31
CA GLU A 28 -48.13 -2.31 -17.67
C GLU A 28 -47.04 -2.43 -16.60
N LYS A 29 -47.35 -3.17 -15.53
CA LYS A 29 -46.40 -3.37 -14.43
C LYS A 29 -45.32 -4.37 -14.86
N GLU A 30 -44.05 -3.95 -14.78
CA GLU A 30 -42.91 -4.82 -15.04
C GLU A 30 -42.21 -5.23 -13.74
N THR A 31 -41.81 -6.50 -13.64
CA THR A 31 -41.11 -7.06 -12.47
C THR A 31 -39.74 -7.59 -12.88
N PHE A 32 -38.71 -7.20 -12.13
CA PHE A 32 -37.33 -7.60 -12.39
C PHE A 32 -36.74 -8.30 -11.17
N SER A 33 -36.03 -9.41 -11.40
CA SER A 33 -35.29 -10.10 -10.35
C SER A 33 -33.95 -9.40 -10.11
N ILE A 34 -33.71 -8.98 -8.87
CA ILE A 34 -32.47 -8.32 -8.48
C ILE A 34 -31.43 -9.39 -8.09
N ARG A 35 -30.18 -9.23 -8.54
CA ARG A 35 -29.07 -10.07 -8.10
C ARG A 35 -28.94 -9.94 -6.58
N HIS A 36 -28.95 -11.06 -5.88
CA HIS A 36 -28.91 -11.12 -4.42
C HIS A 36 -27.91 -12.17 -3.90
N ARG A 37 -27.14 -12.79 -4.80
CA ARG A 37 -26.05 -13.74 -4.52
C ARG A 37 -24.81 -13.36 -5.28
N ASN A 38 -23.65 -13.62 -4.70
CA ASN A 38 -22.36 -13.53 -5.38
C ASN A 38 -22.08 -14.82 -6.20
N SER A 39 -20.94 -14.88 -6.89
CA SER A 39 -20.49 -16.03 -7.68
C SER A 39 -20.30 -17.32 -6.85
N ALA A 40 -20.15 -17.22 -5.53
CA ALA A 40 -20.07 -18.33 -4.60
C ALA A 40 -21.44 -18.79 -4.05
N GLY A 41 -22.55 -18.23 -4.54
CA GLY A 41 -23.91 -18.58 -4.11
C GLY A 41 -24.32 -17.98 -2.76
N ILE A 42 -23.48 -17.16 -2.15
CA ILE A 42 -23.68 -16.51 -0.85
C ILE A 42 -24.52 -15.24 -1.04
N PHE A 43 -25.53 -15.07 -0.19
CA PHE A 43 -26.34 -13.86 -0.16
C PHE A 43 -25.54 -12.68 0.39
N PHE A 44 -25.62 -11.51 -0.24
CA PHE A 44 -25.03 -10.28 0.30
C PHE A 44 -26.11 -9.41 0.99
N PRO A 45 -25.80 -8.81 2.16
CA PRO A 45 -26.74 -7.95 2.88
C PRO A 45 -27.09 -6.71 2.07
N THR A 46 -28.37 -6.33 2.07
CA THR A 46 -28.87 -5.11 1.42
C THR A 46 -29.67 -4.31 2.43
N ARG A 47 -29.19 -3.11 2.77
CA ARG A 47 -29.90 -2.13 3.62
C ARG A 47 -30.48 -0.99 2.78
N TYR A 48 -29.74 -0.56 1.76
CA TYR A 48 -30.10 0.52 0.86
C TYR A 48 -30.29 0.02 -0.56
N ILE A 49 -31.30 0.55 -1.25
CA ILE A 49 -31.57 0.32 -2.66
C ILE A 49 -31.64 1.68 -3.35
N LYS A 50 -30.78 1.92 -4.32
CA LYS A 50 -30.76 3.14 -5.12
C LYS A 50 -31.16 2.82 -6.55
N ILE A 51 -32.24 3.42 -7.01
CA ILE A 51 -32.74 3.26 -8.38
C ILE A 51 -32.41 4.52 -9.16
N VAL A 52 -31.61 4.38 -10.22
CA VAL A 52 -31.15 5.48 -11.06
C VAL A 52 -31.82 5.37 -12.43
N PRO A 53 -32.81 6.24 -12.72
CA PRO A 53 -33.33 6.36 -14.08
C PRO A 53 -32.26 7.02 -14.97
N ILE A 54 -31.88 6.36 -16.07
CA ILE A 54 -30.82 6.86 -16.97
C ILE A 54 -31.41 7.73 -18.08
N SER A 55 -32.60 7.39 -18.58
CA SER A 55 -33.15 8.02 -19.80
C SER A 55 -34.59 8.54 -19.66
N CYS A 56 -35.08 8.82 -18.44
CA CYS A 56 -36.46 9.32 -18.26
C CYS A 56 -36.59 10.38 -17.16
N VAL A 57 -37.41 11.41 -17.43
CA VAL A 57 -37.71 12.56 -16.55
C VAL A 57 -39.14 12.46 -15.96
N LEU A 58 -39.81 11.32 -16.09
CA LEU A 58 -41.18 11.09 -15.59
C LEU A 58 -41.18 10.36 -14.24
N SER A 59 -42.13 10.71 -13.37
CA SER A 59 -42.35 10.10 -12.06
C SER A 59 -42.79 8.64 -12.17
N ILE A 60 -41.86 7.69 -11.97
CA ILE A 60 -42.12 6.24 -11.93
C ILE A 60 -42.29 5.83 -10.46
N LEU A 61 -43.38 5.11 -10.13
CA LEU A 61 -43.60 4.54 -8.80
C LEU A 61 -42.95 3.15 -8.71
N TRP A 62 -41.93 3.03 -7.86
CA TRP A 62 -41.23 1.78 -7.61
C TRP A 62 -41.76 1.10 -6.35
N ARG A 63 -42.03 -0.20 -6.42
CA ARG A 63 -42.38 -1.02 -5.25
C ARG A 63 -41.37 -2.16 -5.12
N CYS A 64 -40.65 -2.18 -4.00
CA CYS A 64 -39.70 -3.24 -3.69
C CYS A 64 -40.31 -4.21 -2.66
N THR A 65 -40.09 -5.51 -2.84
CA THR A 65 -40.47 -6.55 -1.88
C THR A 65 -39.20 -7.26 -1.45
N SER A 66 -38.77 -7.07 -0.19
CA SER A 66 -37.64 -7.78 0.40
C SER A 66 -38.05 -9.19 0.83
N THR A 67 -37.07 -10.10 0.90
CA THR A 67 -37.24 -11.39 1.57
C THR A 67 -36.31 -11.42 2.78
N ASP A 68 -36.86 -11.57 3.98
CA ASP A 68 -36.14 -11.53 5.29
C ASP A 68 -35.11 -12.65 5.51
N ARG A 69 -34.89 -13.52 4.52
CA ARG A 69 -34.10 -14.74 4.68
C ARG A 69 -32.64 -14.50 5.07
N TYR A 70 -32.04 -13.36 4.69
CA TYR A 70 -30.66 -13.05 5.07
C TYR A 70 -30.56 -12.70 6.56
N HIS A 71 -31.49 -11.88 7.05
CA HIS A 71 -31.53 -11.49 8.45
C HIS A 71 -31.83 -12.70 9.33
N GLU A 72 -32.82 -13.51 8.92
CA GLU A 72 -33.16 -14.78 9.56
C GLU A 72 -31.95 -15.72 9.62
N ALA A 73 -31.24 -15.91 8.52
CA ALA A 73 -30.05 -16.76 8.49
C ALA A 73 -28.91 -16.24 9.39
N SER A 74 -28.70 -14.92 9.42
CA SER A 74 -27.70 -14.29 10.29
C SER A 74 -28.05 -14.48 11.76
N VAL A 75 -29.30 -14.20 12.17
CA VAL A 75 -29.77 -14.38 13.55
C VAL A 75 -29.67 -15.85 13.96
N LEU A 76 -30.11 -16.78 13.10
CA LEU A 76 -30.02 -18.21 13.37
C LEU A 76 -28.58 -18.68 13.58
N ARG A 77 -27.60 -18.14 12.85
CA ARG A 77 -26.17 -18.45 13.10
C ARG A 77 -25.71 -17.98 14.49
N HIS A 78 -26.16 -16.83 14.97
CA HIS A 78 -25.83 -16.35 16.33
C HIS A 78 -26.53 -17.21 17.40
N VAL A 79 -27.78 -17.64 17.17
CA VAL A 79 -28.49 -18.57 18.06
C VAL A 79 -27.77 -19.92 18.13
N LEU A 80 -27.37 -20.48 16.99
CA LEU A 80 -26.62 -21.73 16.92
C LEU A 80 -25.28 -21.63 17.66
N LYS A 81 -24.50 -20.56 17.44
CA LYS A 81 -23.28 -20.28 18.22
C LYS A 81 -23.55 -20.23 19.72
N HIS A 82 -24.60 -19.52 20.14
CA HIS A 82 -24.96 -19.38 21.54
C HIS A 82 -25.32 -20.72 22.21
N LEU A 83 -26.11 -21.56 21.52
CA LEU A 83 -26.46 -22.90 21.99
C LEU A 83 -25.22 -23.79 22.10
N ARG A 84 -24.34 -23.75 21.09
CA ARG A 84 -23.08 -24.51 21.08
C ARG A 84 -22.16 -24.10 22.23
N LYS A 85 -21.96 -22.80 22.47
CA LYS A 85 -21.15 -22.26 23.58
C LYS A 85 -21.66 -22.68 24.96
N ARG A 86 -22.98 -22.78 25.13
CA ARG A 86 -23.62 -23.19 26.39
C ARG A 86 -23.85 -24.69 26.51
N ARG A 87 -23.29 -25.48 25.58
CA ARG A 87 -23.38 -26.94 25.58
C ARG A 87 -24.81 -27.49 25.40
N PHE A 88 -25.73 -26.71 24.84
CA PHE A 88 -27.05 -27.20 24.43
C PHE A 88 -26.97 -27.87 23.06
N LEU A 89 -26.28 -29.02 23.00
CA LEU A 89 -25.94 -29.69 21.75
C LEU A 89 -27.15 -30.37 21.09
N THR A 90 -28.12 -30.86 21.88
CA THR A 90 -29.33 -31.48 21.33
C THR A 90 -30.20 -30.46 20.59
N PRO A 91 -30.60 -29.31 21.20
CA PRO A 91 -31.31 -28.26 20.48
C PRO A 91 -30.50 -27.69 19.31
N PHE A 92 -29.18 -27.59 19.44
CA PHE A 92 -28.29 -27.15 18.36
C PHE A 92 -28.41 -28.04 17.12
N ALA A 93 -28.29 -29.36 17.30
CA ALA A 93 -28.36 -30.32 16.19
C ALA A 93 -29.77 -30.36 15.56
N ASP A 94 -30.81 -30.30 16.38
CA ASP A 94 -32.20 -30.27 15.92
C ASP A 94 -32.50 -29.04 15.06
N ILE A 95 -32.04 -27.85 15.50
CA ILE A 95 -32.21 -26.62 14.72
C ILE A 95 -31.40 -26.68 13.43
N LEU A 96 -30.12 -27.06 13.50
CA LEU A 96 -29.21 -27.12 12.34
C LEU A 96 -29.74 -28.06 11.25
N SER A 97 -30.30 -29.21 11.63
CA SER A 97 -30.86 -30.19 10.69
C SER A 97 -32.11 -29.70 9.94
N ARG A 98 -32.82 -28.71 10.50
CA ARG A 98 -34.10 -28.20 9.96
C ARG A 98 -33.97 -26.87 9.24
N CYS A 99 -33.01 -26.04 9.62
CA CYS A 99 -32.89 -24.67 9.08
C CYS A 99 -32.12 -24.60 7.75
N GLY A 100 -31.37 -25.65 7.37
CA GLY A 100 -30.64 -25.68 6.10
C GLY A 100 -29.54 -24.60 5.99
N ILE A 101 -29.06 -24.12 7.13
CA ILE A 101 -28.02 -23.09 7.24
C ILE A 101 -26.69 -23.75 7.56
N GLN A 102 -25.64 -23.27 6.92
CA GLN A 102 -24.27 -23.63 7.25
C GLN A 102 -23.72 -22.62 8.28
N LEU A 103 -23.44 -23.09 9.49
CA LEU A 103 -22.90 -22.26 10.58
C LEU A 103 -21.49 -21.75 10.27
N GLU A 104 -20.65 -22.62 9.71
CA GLU A 104 -19.22 -22.41 9.42
C GLU A 104 -18.73 -23.44 8.39
N HIS A 105 -17.47 -23.36 7.97
CA HIS A 105 -16.88 -24.31 7.03
C HIS A 105 -16.79 -25.72 7.64
N PRO A 106 -17.01 -26.82 6.90
CA PRO A 106 -17.03 -28.17 7.48
C PRO A 106 -15.73 -28.56 8.19
N ARG A 107 -14.58 -28.07 7.70
CA ARG A 107 -13.28 -28.26 8.39
C ARG A 107 -13.18 -27.57 9.73
N VAL A 108 -13.84 -26.43 9.88
CA VAL A 108 -13.89 -25.69 11.14
C VAL A 108 -14.79 -26.44 12.13
N THR A 109 -15.89 -27.04 11.65
CA THR A 109 -16.72 -27.95 12.45
C THR A 109 -15.96 -29.20 12.85
N ASP A 110 -15.21 -29.84 11.95
CA ASP A 110 -14.33 -30.98 12.28
C ASP A 110 -13.31 -30.60 13.37
N LEU A 111 -12.77 -29.38 13.31
CA LEU A 111 -11.83 -28.86 14.30
C LEU A 111 -12.50 -28.65 15.66
N TYR A 112 -13.73 -28.09 15.68
CA TYR A 112 -14.53 -27.97 16.89
C TYR A 112 -14.78 -29.34 17.54
N ASP A 113 -15.23 -30.33 16.76
CA ASP A 113 -15.52 -31.66 17.28
C ASP A 113 -14.25 -32.34 17.83
N SER A 114 -13.14 -32.21 17.12
CA SER A 114 -11.84 -32.76 17.53
C SER A 114 -11.31 -32.13 18.81
N ILE A 115 -11.39 -30.80 18.95
CA ILE A 115 -10.88 -30.08 20.13
C ILE A 115 -11.86 -30.17 21.29
N VAL A 116 -13.08 -29.67 21.10
CA VAL A 116 -14.04 -29.37 22.17
C VAL A 116 -14.70 -30.63 22.68
N LEU A 117 -15.21 -31.47 21.78
CA LEU A 117 -15.97 -32.66 22.15
C LEU A 117 -15.04 -33.85 22.48
N GLN A 118 -14.01 -34.08 21.64
CA GLN A 118 -13.18 -35.29 21.73
C GLN A 118 -11.86 -35.10 22.47
N GLY A 119 -11.26 -33.90 22.43
CA GLY A 119 -9.88 -33.69 22.93
C GLY A 119 -8.83 -34.47 22.14
N ASN A 120 -9.06 -34.71 20.86
CA ASN A 120 -8.16 -35.46 19.98
C ASN A 120 -7.08 -34.53 19.41
N TRP A 121 -6.03 -34.29 20.19
CA TRP A 121 -4.95 -33.35 19.84
C TRP A 121 -4.24 -33.68 18.52
N PRO A 122 -3.85 -34.94 18.22
CA PRO A 122 -3.20 -35.27 16.94
C PRO A 122 -4.07 -34.93 15.72
N ARG A 123 -5.37 -35.24 15.78
CA ARG A 123 -6.31 -34.90 14.71
C ARG A 123 -6.51 -33.39 14.59
N SER A 124 -6.51 -32.66 15.71
CA SER A 124 -6.62 -31.20 15.71
C SER A 124 -5.41 -30.53 15.06
N GLU A 125 -4.19 -31.03 15.28
CA GLU A 125 -2.99 -30.53 14.60
C GLU A 125 -3.05 -30.78 13.08
N GLU A 126 -3.48 -31.97 12.66
CA GLU A 126 -3.69 -32.30 11.23
C GLU A 126 -4.74 -31.39 10.58
N LEU A 127 -5.84 -31.12 11.28
CA LEU A 127 -6.90 -30.24 10.79
C LEU A 127 -6.42 -28.79 10.63
N LEU A 128 -5.60 -28.26 11.57
CA LEU A 128 -4.99 -26.93 11.41
C LEU A 128 -4.10 -26.86 10.16
N GLN A 129 -3.28 -27.88 9.91
CA GLN A 129 -2.46 -27.95 8.69
C GLN A 129 -3.32 -27.97 7.43
N ARG A 130 -4.45 -28.70 7.45
CA ARG A 130 -5.41 -28.72 6.34
C ARG A 130 -6.04 -27.35 6.10
N LEU A 131 -6.47 -26.64 7.15
CA LEU A 131 -7.02 -25.29 7.03
C LEU A 131 -6.05 -24.35 6.29
N ALA A 132 -4.75 -24.41 6.62
CA ALA A 132 -3.74 -23.64 5.92
C ALA A 132 -3.58 -24.07 4.46
N SER A 133 -3.48 -25.38 4.18
CA SER A 133 -3.34 -25.88 2.80
C SER A 133 -4.55 -25.60 1.90
N GLU A 134 -5.74 -25.45 2.49
CA GLU A 134 -7.00 -25.11 1.80
C GLU A 134 -7.21 -23.58 1.69
N GLY A 135 -6.24 -22.75 2.12
CA GLY A 135 -6.32 -21.28 2.01
C GLY A 135 -7.26 -20.60 3.02
N LEU A 136 -7.67 -21.33 4.07
CA LEU A 136 -8.63 -20.84 5.07
C LEU A 136 -8.01 -19.89 6.10
N LEU A 137 -6.70 -19.61 6.02
CA LEU A 137 -5.98 -18.66 6.87
C LEU A 137 -5.42 -17.45 6.09
N ASP A 138 -5.61 -17.39 4.76
CA ASP A 138 -5.00 -16.40 3.87
C ASP A 138 -5.49 -14.97 4.14
N GLU A 139 -6.74 -14.80 4.57
CA GLU A 139 -7.28 -13.50 4.95
C GLU A 139 -6.59 -12.96 6.20
N HIS A 140 -6.35 -13.82 7.20
CA HIS A 140 -5.62 -13.46 8.39
C HIS A 140 -4.16 -13.09 8.05
N GLN A 141 -3.50 -13.86 7.18
CA GLN A 141 -2.16 -13.54 6.73
C GLN A 141 -2.10 -12.16 6.05
N ARG A 142 -3.03 -11.86 5.14
CA ARG A 142 -3.12 -10.56 4.46
C ARG A 142 -3.50 -9.41 5.39
N ALA A 143 -4.22 -9.69 6.47
CA ALA A 143 -4.61 -8.69 7.47
C ALA A 143 -3.57 -8.50 8.59
N SER A 144 -2.66 -9.46 8.76
CA SER A 144 -1.59 -9.41 9.77
C SER A 144 -0.72 -8.17 9.58
N PRO A 145 -0.25 -7.50 10.64
CA PRO A 145 0.61 -6.33 10.52
C PRO A 145 1.83 -6.58 9.61
N LEU A 146 2.14 -5.59 8.77
CA LEU A 146 3.34 -5.64 7.93
C LEU A 146 4.55 -5.30 8.80
N ARG A 147 5.56 -6.17 8.82
CA ARG A 147 6.83 -5.90 9.50
C ARG A 147 7.76 -5.18 8.53
N THR A 148 8.47 -4.19 9.05
CA THR A 148 9.38 -3.36 8.27
C THR A 148 10.74 -3.33 8.95
N GLU A 149 11.78 -3.68 8.21
CA GLU A 149 13.16 -3.63 8.68
C GLU A 149 14.01 -2.82 7.69
N TRP A 150 14.63 -1.74 8.19
CA TRP A 150 15.55 -0.93 7.41
C TRP A 150 16.96 -1.48 7.55
N THR A 151 17.70 -1.52 6.44
CA THR A 151 19.13 -1.85 6.45
C THR A 151 19.86 -0.89 5.55
N ARG A 152 20.92 -0.27 6.08
CA ARG A 152 21.80 0.57 5.28
C ARG A 152 22.65 -0.30 4.37
N LEU A 153 22.72 0.08 3.10
CA LEU A 153 23.56 -0.54 2.09
C LEU A 153 24.81 0.30 1.91
N HIS A 154 25.94 -0.38 1.82
CA HIS A 154 27.26 0.22 1.70
C HIS A 154 27.98 -0.20 0.43
N GLY A 155 27.29 -0.87 -0.51
CA GLY A 155 27.87 -1.31 -1.76
C GLY A 155 28.69 -0.18 -2.39
N LEU A 156 29.93 -0.50 -2.76
CA LEU A 156 30.85 0.40 -3.45
C LEU A 156 31.13 -0.22 -4.82
N ASP A 157 31.56 0.59 -5.77
CA ASP A 157 32.09 0.08 -7.03
C ASP A 157 33.50 -0.51 -6.88
N ALA A 158 34.09 -0.93 -8.01
CA ALA A 158 35.40 -1.55 -8.01
C ALA A 158 36.53 -0.62 -7.54
N ASP A 159 36.34 0.69 -7.65
CA ASP A 159 37.30 1.72 -7.27
C ASP A 159 37.01 2.27 -5.86
N GLY A 160 35.94 1.81 -5.22
CA GLY A 160 35.52 2.23 -3.89
C GLY A 160 34.55 3.43 -3.89
N ASP A 161 34.03 3.80 -5.05
CA ASP A 161 33.13 4.92 -5.24
C ASP A 161 31.65 4.50 -5.19
N ALA A 162 30.78 5.47 -4.93
CA ALA A 162 29.33 5.33 -4.95
C ALA A 162 28.70 6.66 -5.42
N PRO A 163 27.42 6.66 -5.81
CA PRO A 163 26.73 7.90 -6.18
C PRO A 163 26.86 8.96 -5.08
N CYS A 164 27.34 10.15 -5.43
CA CYS A 164 27.50 11.24 -4.48
C CYS A 164 26.17 11.79 -3.95
N ARG A 165 26.25 12.67 -2.96
CA ARG A 165 25.08 13.33 -2.35
C ARG A 165 24.24 14.05 -3.40
N ARG A 166 22.93 13.79 -3.43
CA ARG A 166 22.05 14.35 -4.47
C ARG A 166 20.59 14.31 -4.09
N GLY A 167 19.83 15.24 -4.65
CA GLY A 167 18.36 15.26 -4.61
C GLY A 167 17.80 15.51 -6.01
N GLY A 168 16.54 15.10 -6.26
CA GLY A 168 15.90 15.29 -7.55
C GLY A 168 16.50 14.44 -8.68
N HIS A 169 17.31 13.43 -8.35
CA HIS A 169 17.73 12.38 -9.27
C HIS A 169 16.54 11.44 -9.56
N ALA A 170 16.69 10.55 -10.54
CA ALA A 170 15.70 9.52 -10.85
C ALA A 170 16.30 8.12 -10.67
N MET A 171 15.46 7.16 -10.27
CA MET A 171 15.81 5.75 -10.23
C MET A 171 14.73 4.91 -10.92
N CYS A 172 15.13 3.78 -11.48
CA CYS A 172 14.22 2.73 -11.94
C CYS A 172 14.86 1.35 -11.77
N MET A 173 14.06 0.29 -11.76
CA MET A 173 14.54 -1.07 -11.48
C MET A 173 14.19 -2.04 -12.60
N ASP A 174 15.17 -2.87 -12.94
CA ASP A 174 15.01 -4.10 -13.70
C ASP A 174 14.85 -5.26 -12.71
N GLU A 175 13.60 -5.50 -12.28
CA GLU A 175 13.27 -6.56 -11.30
C GLU A 175 13.66 -7.97 -11.79
N GLU A 176 13.73 -8.18 -13.10
CA GLU A 176 14.07 -9.48 -13.68
C GLU A 176 15.54 -9.85 -13.43
N ASN A 177 16.43 -8.87 -13.63
CA ASN A 177 17.86 -9.03 -13.43
C ASN A 177 18.36 -8.58 -12.05
N GLY A 178 17.54 -7.89 -11.26
CA GLY A 178 17.92 -7.35 -9.96
C GLY A 178 18.89 -6.17 -10.09
N LEU A 179 18.63 -5.27 -11.04
CA LEU A 179 19.48 -4.10 -11.29
C LEU A 179 18.71 -2.81 -11.02
N ILE A 180 19.32 -1.86 -10.30
CA ILE A 180 18.74 -0.54 -10.03
C ILE A 180 19.57 0.51 -10.76
N TYR A 181 18.94 1.31 -11.62
CA TYR A 181 19.61 2.38 -12.36
C TYR A 181 19.34 3.72 -11.70
N LEU A 182 20.36 4.56 -11.61
CA LEU A 182 20.29 5.91 -11.04
C LEU A 182 20.90 6.91 -12.02
N PHE A 183 20.20 8.02 -12.29
CA PHE A 183 20.67 9.06 -13.20
C PHE A 183 20.48 10.48 -12.65
N GLY A 184 21.51 11.30 -12.83
CA GLY A 184 21.49 12.75 -12.64
C GLY A 184 21.15 13.21 -11.22
N GLY A 185 20.44 14.34 -11.13
CA GLY A 185 20.10 15.03 -9.87
C GLY A 185 20.90 16.32 -9.67
N TRP A 186 20.80 16.89 -8.47
CA TRP A 186 21.55 18.09 -8.07
C TRP A 186 22.29 17.85 -6.76
N ASP A 187 23.59 18.15 -6.73
CA ASP A 187 24.51 17.82 -5.63
C ASP A 187 24.62 18.89 -4.54
N GLY A 188 24.07 20.08 -4.77
CA GLY A 188 24.33 21.26 -3.93
C GLY A 188 24.83 22.46 -4.73
N GLN A 189 25.40 22.20 -5.91
CA GLN A 189 26.12 23.18 -6.69
C GLN A 189 25.74 23.13 -8.17
N ARG A 190 25.55 21.92 -8.72
CA ARG A 190 25.27 21.73 -10.15
C ARG A 190 24.34 20.56 -10.40
N ASN A 191 23.71 20.58 -11.58
CA ASN A 191 23.06 19.40 -12.12
C ASN A 191 24.10 18.35 -12.53
N LEU A 192 23.73 17.08 -12.39
CA LEU A 192 24.56 15.93 -12.70
C LEU A 192 24.03 15.18 -13.93
N ASP A 193 24.94 14.50 -14.64
CA ASP A 193 24.68 13.56 -15.74
C ASP A 193 25.50 12.26 -15.59
N ASP A 194 25.91 11.93 -14.37
CA ASP A 194 26.48 10.61 -14.08
C ASP A 194 25.38 9.55 -14.05
N PHE A 195 25.71 8.36 -14.56
CA PHE A 195 24.78 7.26 -14.72
C PHE A 195 25.33 6.00 -14.07
N TRP A 196 24.59 5.46 -13.11
CA TRP A 196 25.00 4.35 -12.26
C TRP A 196 24.04 3.18 -12.35
N VAL A 197 24.55 1.98 -12.12
CA VAL A 197 23.75 0.77 -11.88
C VAL A 197 24.20 0.07 -10.61
N TYR A 198 23.26 -0.36 -9.79
CA TYR A 198 23.49 -1.20 -8.61
C TYR A 198 23.06 -2.62 -8.91
N ASP A 199 23.93 -3.58 -8.64
CA ASP A 199 23.63 -5.01 -8.71
C ASP A 199 23.18 -5.49 -7.33
N VAL A 200 21.89 -5.80 -7.20
CA VAL A 200 21.27 -6.20 -5.93
C VAL A 200 21.87 -7.49 -5.39
N ARG A 201 22.27 -8.42 -6.26
CA ARG A 201 22.81 -9.72 -5.82
C ARG A 201 24.26 -9.59 -5.39
N ALA A 202 25.03 -8.76 -6.09
CA ALA A 202 26.43 -8.52 -5.78
C ALA A 202 26.65 -7.48 -4.67
N ASP A 203 25.63 -6.69 -4.30
CA ASP A 203 25.74 -5.56 -3.37
C ASP A 203 26.79 -4.54 -3.80
N VAL A 204 26.78 -4.17 -5.08
CA VAL A 204 27.85 -3.35 -5.69
C VAL A 204 27.27 -2.34 -6.67
N TRP A 205 27.72 -1.08 -6.56
CA TRP A 205 27.50 -0.07 -7.60
C TRP A 205 28.46 -0.25 -8.77
N ARG A 206 28.07 0.20 -9.95
CA ARG A 206 28.94 0.32 -11.11
C ARG A 206 28.61 1.62 -11.83
N LEU A 207 29.62 2.44 -12.07
CA LEU A 207 29.50 3.61 -12.93
C LEU A 207 29.37 3.16 -14.39
N LEU A 208 28.26 3.52 -15.03
CA LEU A 208 28.03 3.26 -16.46
C LEU A 208 28.59 4.40 -17.33
N SER A 209 28.43 5.64 -16.88
CA SER A 209 28.96 6.82 -17.56
C SER A 209 29.19 7.94 -16.55
N LEU A 210 30.39 8.55 -16.61
CA LEU A 210 30.74 9.69 -15.76
C LEU A 210 29.97 10.97 -16.15
N ALA A 211 29.59 11.08 -17.42
CA ALA A 211 28.89 12.23 -17.98
C ALA A 211 28.19 11.83 -19.28
N THR A 212 26.91 11.46 -19.19
CA THR A 212 26.15 10.98 -20.35
C THR A 212 25.99 12.04 -21.43
N GLY A 213 26.16 13.34 -21.13
CA GLY A 213 26.18 14.39 -22.14
C GLY A 213 27.36 14.28 -23.12
N ARG A 214 28.35 13.43 -22.82
CA ARG A 214 29.47 13.09 -23.72
C ARG A 214 29.22 11.84 -24.55
N ASP A 215 28.21 11.04 -24.17
CA ASP A 215 27.81 9.86 -24.91
C ASP A 215 27.01 10.27 -26.15
N LEU A 216 27.10 9.47 -27.21
CA LEU A 216 26.34 9.73 -28.43
C LEU A 216 24.83 9.68 -28.11
N ASN A 217 24.14 10.80 -28.34
CA ASN A 217 22.71 11.00 -28.02
C ASN A 217 22.36 10.85 -26.52
N GLY A 218 23.35 10.93 -25.63
CA GLY A 218 23.10 10.84 -24.20
C GLY A 218 22.51 12.14 -23.63
N PRO A 219 21.70 12.05 -22.57
CA PRO A 219 21.15 13.23 -21.91
C PRO A 219 22.24 14.07 -21.23
N GLY A 220 22.17 15.39 -21.37
CA GLY A 220 22.98 16.31 -20.56
C GLY A 220 22.53 16.42 -19.09
N PRO A 221 23.27 17.18 -18.26
CA PRO A 221 23.00 17.39 -16.84
C PRO A 221 21.56 17.81 -16.55
N ARG A 222 20.92 17.15 -15.57
CA ARG A 222 19.52 17.42 -15.23
C ARG A 222 19.11 16.94 -13.84
N SER A 223 18.16 17.65 -13.25
CA SER A 223 17.43 17.28 -12.03
C SER A 223 15.93 17.38 -12.24
N CYS A 224 15.14 16.82 -11.31
CA CYS A 224 13.68 16.80 -11.32
C CYS A 224 13.06 16.18 -12.59
N HIS A 225 13.81 15.30 -13.25
CA HIS A 225 13.39 14.52 -14.39
C HIS A 225 12.81 13.16 -13.94
N LYS A 226 12.24 12.37 -14.86
CA LYS A 226 11.77 11.01 -14.56
C LYS A 226 12.43 9.96 -15.43
N MET A 227 12.63 8.79 -14.80
CA MET A 227 13.05 7.55 -15.44
C MET A 227 11.93 6.52 -15.29
N ALA A 228 11.71 5.72 -16.33
CA ALA A 228 10.85 4.55 -16.22
C ALA A 228 11.45 3.38 -17.01
N PHE A 229 11.43 2.20 -16.40
CA PHE A 229 11.92 0.97 -17.00
C PHE A 229 10.80 0.23 -17.71
N ASP A 230 11.02 -0.15 -18.96
CA ASP A 230 10.12 -1.02 -19.71
C ASP A 230 10.61 -2.47 -19.66
N ARG A 231 9.92 -3.30 -18.87
CA ARG A 231 10.27 -4.72 -18.71
C ARG A 231 10.19 -5.52 -20.00
N LYS A 232 9.36 -5.10 -20.97
CA LYS A 232 9.15 -5.85 -22.22
C LYS A 232 10.31 -5.68 -23.19
N THR A 233 10.86 -4.48 -23.28
CA THR A 233 12.00 -4.17 -24.18
C THR A 233 13.34 -4.16 -23.45
N GLY A 234 13.36 -4.05 -22.12
CA GLY A 234 14.57 -3.80 -21.35
C GLY A 234 15.17 -2.42 -21.64
N SER A 235 14.32 -1.42 -21.86
CA SER A 235 14.74 -0.04 -22.12
C SER A 235 14.39 0.87 -20.95
N ILE A 236 15.22 1.88 -20.71
CA ILE A 236 14.94 2.96 -19.76
C ILE A 236 14.59 4.21 -20.56
N TYR A 237 13.53 4.90 -20.16
CA TYR A 237 13.08 6.14 -20.79
C TYR A 237 13.27 7.31 -19.84
N VAL A 238 13.77 8.44 -20.37
CA VAL A 238 14.10 9.64 -19.57
C VAL A 238 13.46 10.89 -20.18
N LEU A 239 12.69 11.63 -19.37
CA LEU A 239 11.98 12.84 -19.80
C LEU A 239 12.08 13.96 -18.77
N GLY A 240 12.11 15.20 -19.28
CA GLY A 240 12.04 16.44 -18.50
C GLY A 240 13.34 16.84 -17.82
N ARG A 241 13.32 18.05 -17.23
CA ARG A 241 14.39 18.63 -16.40
C ARG A 241 13.92 19.96 -15.80
N LEU A 242 14.45 20.31 -14.63
CA LEU A 242 14.38 21.67 -14.10
C LEU A 242 15.43 22.55 -14.80
N LEU A 243 15.07 23.79 -15.16
CA LEU A 243 15.99 24.75 -15.77
C LEU A 243 16.84 25.44 -14.70
N ASP A 244 18.11 25.67 -15.01
CA ASP A 244 19.00 26.49 -14.20
C ASP A 244 18.71 27.99 -14.44
N SER A 245 19.02 28.85 -13.47
CA SER A 245 18.88 30.30 -13.62
C SER A 245 19.63 30.85 -14.84
N ASP A 246 20.75 30.23 -15.20
CA ASP A 246 21.60 30.63 -16.32
C ASP A 246 21.02 30.23 -17.69
N ASP A 247 20.09 29.25 -17.74
CA ASP A 247 19.41 28.82 -18.97
C ASP A 247 18.36 29.85 -19.45
N VAL A 248 17.92 30.75 -18.57
CA VAL A 248 16.87 31.74 -18.86
C VAL A 248 17.43 32.96 -19.62
N ASP A 249 18.75 33.21 -19.53
CA ASP A 249 19.41 34.43 -20.03
C ASP A 249 20.25 34.26 -21.31
N GLN A 250 20.30 33.07 -21.93
CA GLN A 250 21.02 32.89 -23.20
C GLN A 250 20.09 32.91 -24.44
N PRO A 251 20.19 33.91 -25.33
CA PRO A 251 19.64 33.78 -26.67
C PRO A 251 20.49 32.80 -27.48
N ALA A 252 19.81 31.83 -28.12
CA ALA A 252 20.40 30.73 -28.88
C ALA A 252 21.61 31.14 -29.74
N MET A 253 22.82 30.74 -29.31
CA MET A 253 24.01 30.78 -30.15
C MET A 253 24.35 29.40 -30.68
N ASN A 254 24.46 29.35 -32.01
CA ASN A 254 24.86 28.26 -32.89
C ASN A 254 25.87 27.26 -32.29
N SER A 255 25.54 25.97 -32.36
CA SER A 255 26.55 24.91 -32.41
C SER A 255 27.24 24.92 -33.77
N GLY A 256 28.57 25.09 -33.78
CA GLY A 256 29.38 24.86 -34.97
C GLY A 256 30.65 25.70 -35.03
N SER A 257 31.73 25.21 -34.42
CA SER A 257 33.06 25.04 -35.04
C SER A 257 34.10 24.83 -33.94
N VAL A 258 34.72 23.66 -33.96
CA VAL A 258 36.02 23.41 -33.31
C VAL A 258 37.02 24.40 -33.89
N ASN A 259 37.75 25.14 -33.03
CA ASN A 259 38.99 25.79 -33.42
C ASN A 259 40.06 25.49 -32.35
N SER A 260 41.05 24.71 -32.77
CA SER A 260 42.34 24.58 -32.08
C SER A 260 43.08 25.93 -32.06
N PRO A 261 43.92 26.21 -31.06
CA PRO A 261 44.65 27.48 -31.00
C PRO A 261 45.85 27.43 -31.93
N SER A 262 46.01 28.42 -32.80
CA SER A 262 47.29 28.69 -33.47
C SER A 262 47.64 30.17 -33.36
N ASP A 263 48.87 30.39 -32.90
CA ASP A 263 49.55 31.65 -32.64
C ASP A 263 49.51 32.67 -33.78
N SER A 264 49.61 33.93 -33.36
CA SER A 264 49.78 35.12 -34.18
C SER A 264 51.23 35.30 -34.64
N SER A 265 51.44 35.53 -35.93
CA SER A 265 52.42 36.52 -36.43
C SER A 265 52.35 36.71 -37.96
N GLY A 266 52.16 37.97 -38.38
CA GLY A 266 52.91 38.53 -39.52
C GLY A 266 52.27 38.59 -40.93
N VAL A 267 52.00 39.83 -41.35
CA VAL A 267 52.23 40.41 -42.71
C VAL A 267 51.07 40.34 -43.74
N PRO A 268 50.81 41.42 -44.53
CA PRO A 268 49.56 41.60 -45.29
C PRO A 268 49.66 41.37 -46.82
N ASP A 269 48.45 41.22 -47.41
CA ASP A 269 48.01 41.62 -48.77
C ASP A 269 48.72 41.08 -50.03
N ILE A 270 48.00 40.27 -50.85
CA ILE A 270 48.10 40.28 -52.33
C ILE A 270 46.74 39.94 -52.98
N ARG A 271 46.30 40.84 -53.87
CA ARG A 271 45.20 40.74 -54.86
C ARG A 271 45.48 39.75 -55.99
N ALA A 272 44.45 39.06 -56.50
CA ALA A 272 44.14 38.78 -57.93
C ALA A 272 43.17 37.58 -58.01
N ALA A 273 41.90 37.73 -58.40
CA ALA A 273 41.33 37.97 -59.74
C ALA A 273 41.09 36.71 -60.59
N SER A 274 39.84 36.60 -61.07
CA SER A 274 39.30 35.79 -62.20
C SER A 274 39.12 34.28 -61.93
N ALA A 275 38.11 33.57 -62.42
CA ALA A 275 37.12 33.88 -63.45
C ALA A 275 35.78 33.15 -63.18
N SER A 276 34.74 33.75 -63.77
CA SER A 276 33.35 33.35 -63.82
C SER A 276 33.09 31.99 -64.48
N HIS A 277 32.22 31.19 -63.86
CA HIS A 277 31.21 30.42 -64.60
C HIS A 277 29.88 30.49 -63.86
N THR A 278 28.97 31.25 -64.46
CA THR A 278 27.57 31.42 -64.09
C THR A 278 26.77 30.19 -64.51
N VAL A 279 26.10 29.56 -63.55
CA VAL A 279 24.90 28.74 -63.79
C VAL A 279 23.82 29.30 -62.88
N ASP A 280 22.77 29.82 -63.50
CA ASP A 280 21.62 30.45 -62.86
C ASP A 280 20.85 29.44 -61.98
N ILE A 281 20.72 29.74 -60.69
CA ILE A 281 19.78 29.10 -59.76
C ILE A 281 18.79 30.18 -59.28
N PRO A 282 17.47 29.94 -59.25
CA PRO A 282 16.48 30.97 -58.99
C PRO A 282 16.64 31.60 -57.62
N ARG A 283 16.49 32.92 -57.59
CA ARG A 283 16.44 33.80 -56.41
C ARG A 283 15.54 33.21 -55.32
N ALA A 284 16.17 32.67 -54.26
CA ALA A 284 15.48 32.22 -53.06
C ALA A 284 14.72 33.41 -52.45
N GLY A 285 13.40 33.23 -52.32
CA GLY A 285 12.57 34.09 -51.49
C GLY A 285 13.12 34.11 -50.07
N SER A 286 12.93 35.26 -49.42
CA SER A 286 13.19 35.52 -48.00
C SER A 286 13.04 34.26 -47.14
N VAL A 287 14.17 33.65 -46.75
CA VAL A 287 14.17 32.67 -45.67
C VAL A 287 13.86 33.47 -44.41
N THR A 288 12.60 33.44 -43.99
CA THR A 288 12.21 33.83 -42.63
C THR A 288 13.06 32.99 -41.68
N ARG A 289 14.06 33.61 -41.06
CA ARG A 289 14.81 33.05 -39.94
C ARG A 289 13.79 32.61 -38.89
N LEU A 290 13.63 31.30 -38.71
CA LEU A 290 12.93 30.73 -37.56
C LEU A 290 13.73 31.10 -36.31
N VAL A 291 13.24 32.10 -35.59
CA VAL A 291 13.67 32.42 -34.23
C VAL A 291 13.06 31.36 -33.32
N TRP A 292 13.89 30.54 -32.67
CA TRP A 292 13.46 29.50 -31.72
C TRP A 292 13.22 30.12 -30.34
N PRO A 293 11.97 30.21 -29.83
CA PRO A 293 11.68 30.88 -28.56
C PRO A 293 11.56 29.93 -27.36
N SER A 294 11.87 28.63 -27.48
CA SER A 294 11.57 27.63 -26.44
C SER A 294 12.77 26.77 -26.05
N THR A 295 12.92 26.51 -24.76
CA THR A 295 13.82 25.49 -24.21
C THR A 295 13.32 24.09 -24.62
N PRO A 296 14.15 23.24 -25.26
CA PRO A 296 13.72 21.98 -25.84
C PRO A 296 13.30 20.95 -24.77
N SER A 297 12.21 20.22 -25.05
CA SER A 297 11.72 19.09 -24.23
C SER A 297 12.20 17.77 -24.80
N GLU A 298 13.41 17.38 -24.46
CA GLU A 298 14.08 16.22 -25.00
C GLU A 298 13.57 14.90 -24.36
N PHE A 299 13.43 13.86 -25.17
CA PHE A 299 13.02 12.53 -24.71
C PHE A 299 14.03 11.46 -25.14
N TYR A 300 14.53 10.70 -24.17
CA TYR A 300 15.64 9.76 -24.35
C TYR A 300 15.22 8.32 -24.06
N ARG A 301 15.93 7.38 -24.68
CA ARG A 301 15.87 5.94 -24.41
C ARG A 301 17.29 5.39 -24.22
N TYR A 302 17.49 4.58 -23.18
CA TYR A 302 18.71 3.79 -22.97
C TYR A 302 18.39 2.31 -23.09
N HIS A 303 19.25 1.55 -23.77
CA HIS A 303 19.09 0.11 -23.96
C HIS A 303 19.90 -0.65 -22.91
N THR A 304 19.24 -1.45 -22.07
CA THR A 304 19.94 -2.29 -21.07
C THR A 304 20.38 -3.64 -21.62
N ARG A 305 19.78 -4.07 -22.73
CA ARG A 305 19.95 -5.41 -23.31
C ARG A 305 19.80 -5.37 -24.83
N GLY A 306 20.18 -6.46 -25.50
CA GLY A 306 20.14 -6.58 -26.95
C GLY A 306 21.38 -6.00 -27.66
N LEU A 307 21.31 -5.86 -28.99
CA LEU A 307 22.43 -5.42 -29.83
C LEU A 307 22.88 -3.97 -29.58
N ASP A 308 21.97 -3.15 -29.05
CA ASP A 308 22.23 -1.75 -28.73
C ASP A 308 22.47 -1.52 -27.23
N ALA A 309 22.66 -2.59 -26.44
CA ALA A 309 22.93 -2.49 -25.01
C ALA A 309 24.07 -1.50 -24.71
N GLY A 310 23.87 -0.64 -23.72
CA GLY A 310 24.84 0.39 -23.33
C GLY A 310 24.71 1.71 -24.10
N LYS A 311 23.79 1.83 -25.07
CA LYS A 311 23.65 3.03 -25.91
C LYS A 311 22.40 3.85 -25.59
N TRP A 312 22.51 5.14 -25.85
CA TRP A 312 21.41 6.10 -25.83
C TRP A 312 20.84 6.36 -27.22
N ASP A 313 19.52 6.46 -27.30
CA ASP A 313 18.79 7.05 -28.41
C ASP A 313 18.11 8.33 -27.91
N LEU A 314 18.24 9.40 -28.68
CA LEU A 314 17.42 10.59 -28.55
C LEU A 314 16.18 10.37 -29.43
N LEU A 315 15.01 10.19 -28.80
CA LEU A 315 13.76 9.92 -29.49
C LEU A 315 13.18 11.18 -30.12
N THR A 316 13.27 12.31 -29.42
CA THR A 316 12.90 13.63 -29.95
C THR A 316 13.63 14.75 -29.20
N MET A 317 14.02 15.80 -29.93
CA MET A 317 14.58 17.02 -29.35
C MET A 317 13.51 17.90 -28.68
N ASP A 318 12.26 17.81 -29.11
CA ASP A 318 11.16 18.58 -28.53
C ASP A 318 9.85 17.78 -28.65
N THR A 319 9.42 17.21 -27.53
CA THR A 319 8.17 16.45 -27.46
C THR A 319 6.96 17.26 -27.88
N GLN A 320 6.88 18.56 -27.53
CA GLN A 320 5.74 19.41 -27.84
C GLN A 320 5.66 19.71 -29.34
N GLN A 321 6.77 20.13 -29.94
CA GLN A 321 6.77 20.57 -31.33
C GLN A 321 6.75 19.41 -32.33
N VAL A 322 7.43 18.30 -32.00
CA VAL A 322 7.63 17.19 -32.96
C VAL A 322 6.50 16.17 -32.88
N CYS A 323 5.98 15.90 -31.68
CA CYS A 323 5.06 14.78 -31.45
C CYS A 323 3.74 15.20 -30.77
N GLY A 324 3.51 16.50 -30.53
CA GLY A 324 2.34 16.98 -29.77
C GLY A 324 2.33 16.55 -28.30
N GLY A 325 3.50 16.14 -27.79
CA GLY A 325 3.74 15.75 -26.40
C GLY A 325 3.84 16.94 -25.45
N PRO A 326 4.33 16.74 -24.21
CA PRO A 326 4.40 17.81 -23.23
C PRO A 326 5.43 18.88 -23.61
N PRO A 327 5.27 20.14 -23.18
CA PRO A 327 6.36 21.10 -23.16
C PRO A 327 7.46 20.64 -22.18
N LEU A 328 8.53 21.43 -22.05
CA LEU A 328 9.52 21.17 -21.01
C LEU A 328 8.86 21.23 -19.63
N ILE A 329 9.09 20.18 -18.84
CA ILE A 329 8.43 19.91 -17.56
C ILE A 329 9.42 19.29 -16.58
N TYR A 330 9.12 19.41 -15.29
CA TYR A 330 9.88 18.86 -14.18
C TYR A 330 8.97 18.47 -13.01
N ASP A 331 9.44 17.63 -12.09
CA ASP A 331 8.67 17.07 -10.96
C ASP A 331 7.37 16.36 -11.35
N HIS A 332 7.26 16.02 -12.63
CA HIS A 332 6.16 15.28 -13.21
C HIS A 332 6.20 13.81 -12.78
N GLN A 333 5.18 13.03 -13.13
CA GLN A 333 5.19 11.58 -12.99
C GLN A 333 5.08 10.91 -14.36
N MET A 334 5.80 9.79 -14.51
CA MET A 334 5.85 8.99 -15.73
C MET A 334 5.77 7.52 -15.33
N VAL A 335 4.86 6.78 -15.96
CA VAL A 335 4.75 5.32 -15.82
C VAL A 335 4.68 4.66 -17.19
N VAL A 336 5.17 3.41 -17.26
CA VAL A 336 5.18 2.62 -18.48
C VAL A 336 4.18 1.49 -18.34
N ASP A 337 3.23 1.42 -19.26
CA ASP A 337 2.47 0.21 -19.51
C ASP A 337 3.26 -0.66 -20.49
N SER A 338 4.07 -1.56 -19.94
CA SER A 338 4.92 -2.44 -20.74
C SER A 338 4.13 -3.35 -21.67
N GLU A 339 2.92 -3.78 -21.30
CA GLU A 339 2.13 -4.67 -22.15
C GLU A 339 1.55 -3.93 -23.34
N ALA A 340 0.92 -2.77 -23.07
CA ALA A 340 0.38 -1.89 -24.10
C ALA A 340 1.47 -1.16 -24.90
N GLN A 341 2.71 -1.19 -24.41
CA GLN A 341 3.83 -0.39 -24.91
C GLN A 341 3.43 1.08 -24.99
N ALA A 342 2.94 1.65 -23.89
CA ALA A 342 2.49 3.02 -23.81
C ALA A 342 3.08 3.73 -22.58
N PHE A 343 3.43 5.00 -22.73
CA PHE A 343 3.84 5.89 -21.64
C PHE A 343 2.65 6.72 -21.20
N LEU A 344 2.43 6.73 -19.90
CA LEU A 344 1.47 7.63 -19.28
C LEU A 344 2.24 8.67 -18.50
N HIS A 345 1.93 9.93 -18.76
CA HIS A 345 2.63 11.05 -18.18
C HIS A 345 1.65 12.13 -17.73
N THR A 346 1.85 12.67 -16.53
CA THR A 346 1.05 13.79 -16.01
C THR A 346 1.78 15.11 -16.19
N THR A 347 1.23 16.01 -17.00
CA THR A 347 1.81 17.34 -17.35
C THR A 347 1.67 18.41 -16.28
N PHE A 348 1.24 18.06 -15.08
CA PHE A 348 1.11 19.03 -14.00
C PHE A 348 2.49 19.34 -13.41
N ALA A 349 3.21 20.19 -14.12
CA ALA A 349 4.50 20.75 -13.77
C ALA A 349 4.44 22.26 -13.99
N ARG A 350 5.16 23.04 -13.17
CA ARG A 350 5.29 24.49 -13.36
C ARG A 350 5.90 24.78 -14.74
N GLY A 351 5.07 25.13 -15.71
CA GLY A 351 5.53 25.55 -17.03
C GLY A 351 6.13 26.95 -16.97
N LEU A 352 7.36 27.12 -17.45
CA LEU A 352 7.94 28.44 -17.63
C LEU A 352 7.31 29.11 -18.86
N GLY A 353 6.70 30.27 -18.67
CA GLY A 353 6.45 31.22 -19.76
C GLY A 353 5.08 31.21 -20.45
N LYS A 354 3.97 30.95 -19.75
CA LYS A 354 2.64 31.32 -20.28
C LYS A 354 1.81 32.10 -19.26
N SER A 355 1.27 33.22 -19.74
CA SER A 355 0.20 34.01 -19.11
C SER A 355 -0.84 33.09 -18.48
N SER A 356 -1.18 33.37 -17.22
CA SER A 356 -2.29 32.81 -16.45
C SER A 356 -3.40 32.20 -17.32
N GLY A 357 -3.55 30.87 -17.30
CA GLY A 357 -4.81 30.20 -17.68
C GLY A 357 -4.77 29.11 -18.75
N GLN A 358 -3.62 28.75 -19.35
CA GLN A 358 -3.59 27.68 -20.36
C GLN A 358 -3.21 26.31 -19.75
N ARG A 359 -4.22 25.44 -19.64
CA ARG A 359 -4.14 24.06 -19.12
C ARG A 359 -3.30 23.18 -20.04
N SER A 360 -2.33 22.45 -19.48
CA SER A 360 -1.63 21.36 -20.19
C SER A 360 -2.27 20.03 -19.77
N PRO A 361 -2.93 19.28 -20.67
CA PRO A 361 -3.65 18.05 -20.34
C PRO A 361 -2.67 16.89 -20.11
N SER A 362 -2.99 15.97 -19.19
CA SER A 362 -2.23 14.73 -19.02
C SER A 362 -2.25 13.91 -20.31
N LEU A 363 -1.09 13.34 -20.68
CA LEU A 363 -0.85 12.83 -22.04
C LEU A 363 -0.56 11.32 -22.00
N LEU A 364 -1.23 10.59 -22.87
CA LEU A 364 -0.88 9.23 -23.23
C LEU A 364 0.00 9.27 -24.50
N VAL A 365 1.23 8.77 -24.40
CA VAL A 365 2.20 8.78 -25.49
C VAL A 365 2.62 7.35 -25.79
N LYS A 366 2.52 6.92 -27.04
CA LYS A 366 3.00 5.60 -27.48
C LYS A 366 4.31 5.76 -28.26
N PRO A 367 5.41 5.07 -27.92
CA PRO A 367 6.54 4.96 -28.83
C PRO A 367 6.10 4.09 -30.01
N CYS A 368 6.09 4.65 -31.22
CA CYS A 368 5.62 3.93 -32.41
C CYS A 368 6.77 3.34 -33.23
N THR A 369 7.97 3.94 -33.18
CA THR A 369 9.18 3.43 -33.87
C THR A 369 10.47 3.81 -33.13
N LYS A 370 11.64 3.49 -33.71
CA LYS A 370 12.96 3.84 -33.16
C LYS A 370 13.12 5.35 -32.87
N TYR A 371 12.34 6.22 -33.51
CA TYR A 371 12.48 7.69 -33.47
C TYR A 371 11.15 8.49 -33.38
N THR A 372 10.02 7.86 -33.05
CA THR A 372 8.73 8.59 -32.99
C THR A 372 7.88 8.20 -31.79
N ALA A 373 7.24 9.21 -31.20
CA ALA A 373 6.17 9.11 -30.22
C ALA A 373 4.85 9.55 -30.86
N GLU A 374 3.79 8.76 -30.72
CA GLU A 374 2.43 9.07 -31.16
C GLU A 374 1.56 9.43 -29.97
N PHE A 375 0.81 10.53 -30.13
CA PHE A 375 -0.12 11.03 -29.14
C PHE A 375 -1.44 10.26 -29.21
N LEU A 376 -1.84 9.60 -28.12
CA LEU A 376 -3.03 8.74 -28.08
C LEU A 376 -4.28 9.41 -27.48
N GLY A 377 -4.13 10.53 -26.75
CA GLY A 377 -5.28 11.27 -26.21
C GLY A 377 -5.01 12.04 -24.93
N GLN A 378 -5.99 12.85 -24.55
CA GLN A 378 -6.04 13.60 -23.28
C GLN A 378 -6.97 12.89 -22.31
N PHE A 379 -6.68 12.97 -21.02
CA PHE A 379 -7.61 12.52 -20.00
C PHE A 379 -7.85 13.57 -18.91
N PRO A 380 -9.11 13.69 -18.43
CA PRO A 380 -9.45 14.69 -17.44
C PRO A 380 -8.87 14.26 -16.09
N LEU A 381 -7.76 14.87 -15.71
CA LEU A 381 -7.31 14.89 -14.33
C LEU A 381 -7.36 16.35 -13.89
N PHE A 382 -8.18 16.60 -12.87
CA PHE A 382 -8.30 17.82 -12.06
C PHE A 382 -8.42 19.15 -12.82
N SER A 383 -9.36 19.98 -12.37
CA SER A 383 -9.56 21.36 -12.84
C SER A 383 -8.39 22.31 -12.53
N ASN A 384 -7.31 21.82 -11.92
CA ASN A 384 -6.52 22.49 -10.89
C ASN A 384 -5.04 22.05 -10.95
N ASP A 385 -4.10 22.99 -11.10
CA ASP A 385 -2.65 22.75 -11.27
C ASP A 385 -2.00 22.10 -10.01
N SER A 386 -1.92 20.77 -9.94
CA SER A 386 -1.32 20.04 -8.82
C SER A 386 0.10 19.53 -9.09
N VAL A 387 1.05 19.67 -8.16
CA VAL A 387 2.44 19.19 -8.31
C VAL A 387 2.84 18.22 -7.20
N GLY A 388 3.82 17.35 -7.45
CA GLY A 388 4.39 16.47 -6.42
C GLY A 388 3.48 15.32 -5.96
N HIS A 389 2.48 14.96 -6.78
CA HIS A 389 1.68 13.75 -6.60
C HIS A 389 2.49 12.49 -6.91
N SER A 390 2.02 11.36 -6.42
CA SER A 390 2.46 10.04 -6.86
C SER A 390 1.45 9.46 -7.86
N MET A 391 1.95 8.77 -8.89
CA MET A 391 1.15 8.09 -9.90
C MET A 391 1.68 6.68 -10.09
N LEU A 392 0.80 5.69 -9.98
CA LEU A 392 1.10 4.27 -10.01
C LEU A 392 0.20 3.59 -11.06
N LEU A 393 0.71 2.57 -11.75
CA LEU A 393 -0.06 1.79 -12.71
C LEU A 393 -0.42 0.44 -12.10
N GLU A 394 -1.72 0.12 -12.07
CA GLU A 394 -2.20 -1.25 -11.86
C GLU A 394 -2.29 -1.95 -13.24
N PRO A 395 -1.32 -2.83 -13.56
CA PRO A 395 -1.17 -3.34 -14.92
C PRO A 395 -2.29 -4.30 -15.33
N SER A 396 -2.91 -5.01 -14.37
CA SER A 396 -3.94 -6.01 -14.69
C SER A 396 -5.23 -5.38 -15.22
N SER A 397 -5.56 -4.17 -14.76
CA SER A 397 -6.76 -3.45 -15.14
C SER A 397 -6.48 -2.20 -15.99
N HIS A 398 -5.22 -1.90 -16.29
CA HIS A 398 -4.81 -0.66 -16.94
C HIS A 398 -5.38 0.58 -16.22
N THR A 399 -5.28 0.60 -14.88
CA THR A 399 -5.79 1.69 -14.05
C THR A 399 -4.63 2.47 -13.44
N LEU A 400 -4.63 3.78 -13.63
CA LEU A 400 -3.75 4.67 -12.89
C LEU A 400 -4.33 4.96 -11.51
N ILE A 401 -3.49 4.88 -10.49
CA ILE A 401 -3.80 5.32 -9.13
C ILE A 401 -2.98 6.58 -8.85
N ILE A 402 -3.64 7.66 -8.46
CA ILE A 402 -3.05 8.97 -8.24
C ILE A 402 -3.34 9.39 -6.82
N LEU A 403 -2.31 9.78 -6.08
CA LEU A 403 -2.42 10.12 -4.66
C LEU A 403 -1.65 11.38 -4.29
N ALA A 404 -2.29 12.20 -3.45
CA ALA A 404 -1.82 13.46 -2.89
C ALA A 404 -1.26 14.44 -3.93
N GLY A 405 -0.48 15.41 -3.45
CA GLY A 405 0.15 16.46 -4.22
C GLY A 405 -0.04 17.81 -3.55
N GLN A 406 0.32 18.88 -4.25
CA GLN A 406 0.11 20.24 -3.79
C GLN A 406 -0.72 20.99 -4.82
N TYR A 407 -1.82 21.59 -4.37
CA TYR A 407 -2.67 22.48 -5.16
C TYR A 407 -2.76 23.86 -4.52
N ARG A 408 -2.49 24.94 -5.27
CA ARG A 408 -2.52 26.35 -4.77
C ARG A 408 -1.87 26.52 -3.40
N GLU A 409 -0.67 25.95 -3.23
CA GLU A 409 0.10 26.00 -1.97
C GLU A 409 -0.52 25.24 -0.79
N GLN A 410 -1.54 24.42 -1.01
CA GLN A 410 -2.10 23.50 -0.02
C GLN A 410 -1.72 22.07 -0.39
N TYR A 411 -1.30 21.28 0.59
CA TYR A 411 -1.07 19.85 0.38
C TYR A 411 -2.43 19.15 0.33
N ALA A 412 -2.60 18.27 -0.65
CA ALA A 412 -3.79 17.47 -0.84
C ALA A 412 -3.58 16.08 -0.25
N ALA A 413 -4.65 15.50 0.29
CA ALA A 413 -4.70 14.12 0.75
C ALA A 413 -5.73 13.32 -0.07
N ASP A 414 -6.02 13.73 -1.30
CA ASP A 414 -7.00 13.05 -2.14
C ASP A 414 -6.37 11.85 -2.88
N MET A 415 -7.24 10.95 -3.35
CA MET A 415 -6.82 9.76 -4.07
C MET A 415 -7.87 9.37 -5.11
N HIS A 416 -7.38 9.09 -6.32
CA HIS A 416 -8.23 8.84 -7.48
C HIS A 416 -7.72 7.66 -8.31
N ALA A 417 -8.66 6.98 -8.96
CA ALA A 417 -8.40 5.90 -9.90
C ALA A 417 -8.87 6.31 -11.30
N TYR A 418 -7.97 6.24 -12.27
CA TYR A 418 -8.27 6.54 -13.66
C TYR A 418 -8.10 5.28 -14.53
N HIS A 419 -9.22 4.74 -15.00
CA HIS A 419 -9.21 3.57 -15.88
C HIS A 419 -8.93 4.00 -17.33
N ILE A 420 -7.74 3.63 -17.83
CA ILE A 420 -7.23 4.10 -19.12
C ILE A 420 -8.13 3.68 -20.29
N PRO A 421 -8.59 2.42 -20.42
CA PRO A 421 -9.35 2.00 -21.59
C PRO A 421 -10.71 2.70 -21.76
N THR A 422 -11.39 3.05 -20.67
CA THR A 422 -12.71 3.72 -20.72
C THR A 422 -12.64 5.22 -20.48
N GLY A 423 -11.50 5.73 -20.06
CA GLY A 423 -11.32 7.12 -19.64
C GLY A 423 -12.13 7.51 -18.40
N THR A 424 -12.42 6.55 -17.52
CA THR A 424 -13.25 6.79 -16.33
C THR A 424 -12.39 7.19 -15.14
N LEU A 425 -12.62 8.40 -14.60
CA LEU A 425 -12.05 8.87 -13.34
C LEU A 425 -13.00 8.54 -12.19
N THR A 426 -12.48 7.91 -11.14
CA THR A 426 -13.18 7.53 -9.91
C THR A 426 -12.47 8.15 -8.73
N GLU A 427 -13.16 8.99 -7.97
CA GLU A 427 -12.65 9.45 -6.67
C GLU A 427 -12.71 8.29 -5.67
N LEU A 428 -11.56 7.93 -5.10
CA LEU A 428 -11.47 6.91 -4.06
C LEU A 428 -11.59 7.55 -2.68
N PHE A 429 -10.89 8.66 -2.47
CA PHE A 429 -10.95 9.44 -1.23
C PHE A 429 -10.84 10.93 -1.55
N SER A 430 -11.80 11.71 -1.04
CA SER A 430 -11.69 13.17 -0.99
C SER A 430 -10.69 13.64 0.07
N SER A 431 -10.51 12.84 1.13
CA SER A 431 -9.47 12.97 2.13
C SER A 431 -9.07 11.59 2.69
N VAL A 432 -7.87 11.15 2.34
CA VAL A 432 -7.22 9.94 2.84
C VAL A 432 -7.01 10.04 4.36
N THR A 433 -6.61 11.22 4.85
CA THR A 433 -6.41 11.47 6.28
C THR A 433 -7.69 11.26 7.09
N ALA A 434 -8.83 11.77 6.60
CA ALA A 434 -10.13 11.56 7.23
C ALA A 434 -10.56 10.08 7.25
N SER A 435 -9.96 9.24 6.40
CA SER A 435 -10.22 7.81 6.29
C SER A 435 -9.20 6.95 7.05
N GLY A 436 -8.42 7.56 7.95
CA GLY A 436 -7.40 6.87 8.76
C GLY A 436 -6.11 6.56 8.01
N GLY A 437 -5.86 7.22 6.87
CA GLY A 437 -4.60 7.14 6.13
C GLY A 437 -3.64 8.30 6.45
N PRO A 438 -2.55 8.45 5.65
CA PRO A 438 -1.56 9.50 5.86
C PRO A 438 -2.12 10.91 5.82
N GLU A 439 -1.40 11.83 6.48
CA GLU A 439 -1.65 13.27 6.36
C GLU A 439 -1.34 13.79 4.96
N ALA A 440 -1.86 14.98 4.66
CA ALA A 440 -1.60 15.66 3.40
C ALA A 440 -0.09 15.94 3.24
N CYS A 441 0.51 15.37 2.20
CA CYS A 441 1.95 15.34 2.01
C CYS A 441 2.36 15.79 0.60
N PHE A 442 3.54 16.41 0.50
CA PHE A 442 4.15 16.85 -0.75
C PHE A 442 5.46 16.11 -1.03
N THR A 443 5.72 15.83 -2.31
CA THR A 443 6.87 15.02 -2.80
C THR A 443 6.91 13.58 -2.30
N GLN A 444 5.78 13.07 -1.79
CA GLN A 444 5.67 11.68 -1.36
C GLN A 444 6.01 10.72 -2.50
N ARG A 445 6.77 9.68 -2.19
CA ARG A 445 7.03 8.56 -3.10
C ARG A 445 6.13 7.41 -2.73
N ALA A 446 5.69 6.66 -3.73
CA ALA A 446 4.90 5.48 -3.53
C ALA A 446 5.35 4.37 -4.49
N ALA A 447 5.13 3.13 -4.08
CA ALA A 447 5.32 1.93 -4.88
C ALA A 447 4.05 1.07 -4.81
N ILE A 448 3.81 0.28 -5.85
CA ILE A 448 2.65 -0.63 -5.94
C ILE A 448 3.13 -2.07 -6.05
N ASP A 449 2.48 -2.97 -5.32
CA ASP A 449 2.54 -4.41 -5.54
C ASP A 449 1.19 -4.91 -6.03
N PRO A 450 1.02 -5.09 -7.36
CA PRO A 450 -0.21 -5.61 -7.96
C PRO A 450 -0.59 -7.03 -7.52
N ASP A 451 0.39 -7.88 -7.16
CA ASP A 451 0.10 -9.27 -6.77
C ASP A 451 -0.51 -9.32 -5.38
N LEU A 452 -0.01 -8.47 -4.48
CA LEU A 452 -0.55 -8.30 -3.13
C LEU A 452 -1.75 -7.34 -3.08
N LYS A 453 -1.94 -6.55 -4.14
CA LYS A 453 -2.88 -5.40 -4.22
C LYS A 453 -2.64 -4.40 -3.10
N GLU A 454 -1.38 -4.00 -2.98
CA GLU A 454 -0.91 -3.07 -1.95
C GLU A 454 -0.20 -1.88 -2.58
N ILE A 455 -0.31 -0.73 -1.95
CA ILE A 455 0.48 0.47 -2.24
C ILE A 455 1.23 0.85 -0.97
N TYR A 456 2.52 1.06 -1.10
CA TYR A 456 3.41 1.52 -0.04
C TYR A 456 3.72 2.99 -0.27
N VAL A 457 3.42 3.83 0.72
CA VAL A 457 3.68 5.28 0.67
C VAL A 457 4.77 5.62 1.68
N PHE A 458 5.81 6.29 1.18
CA PHE A 458 7.01 6.69 1.90
C PHE A 458 6.97 8.18 2.26
N TYR A 459 8.00 8.62 2.97
CA TYR A 459 8.18 9.99 3.45
C TYR A 459 7.86 11.08 2.41
N GLY A 460 7.49 12.24 2.95
CA GLY A 460 7.52 13.50 2.22
C GLY A 460 7.41 14.67 3.18
N LEU A 461 7.03 15.82 2.63
CA LEU A 461 6.87 17.06 3.37
C LEU A 461 5.43 17.21 3.86
N ILE A 462 5.25 17.43 5.16
CA ILE A 462 3.95 17.69 5.80
C ILE A 462 3.89 19.14 6.29
N ARG A 463 2.69 19.61 6.68
CA ARG A 463 2.49 20.95 7.25
C ARG A 463 2.03 20.84 8.70
N ASP A 464 2.90 21.21 9.62
CA ASP A 464 2.62 21.20 11.06
C ASP A 464 1.86 22.45 11.53
N SER A 465 2.03 23.58 10.84
CA SER A 465 1.36 24.85 11.13
C SER A 465 1.19 25.69 9.86
N PRO A 466 0.33 26.73 9.86
CA PRO A 466 0.12 27.59 8.68
C PRO A 466 1.44 28.20 8.19
N GLY A 467 2.01 27.63 7.14
CA GLY A 467 3.24 28.11 6.49
C GLY A 467 4.54 27.43 6.93
N VAL A 468 4.52 26.53 7.92
CA VAL A 468 5.70 25.75 8.33
C VAL A 468 5.62 24.36 7.70
N THR A 469 6.54 24.10 6.78
CA THR A 469 6.75 22.77 6.19
C THR A 469 7.73 22.01 7.08
N VAL A 470 7.36 20.81 7.49
CA VAL A 470 8.27 19.93 8.25
C VAL A 470 8.38 18.59 7.53
N LEU A 471 9.50 17.91 7.77
CA LEU A 471 9.63 16.51 7.37
C LEU A 471 8.78 15.66 8.30
N ASP A 472 8.08 14.67 7.75
CA ASP A 472 7.36 13.68 8.55
C ASP A 472 8.36 13.00 9.52
N PRO A 473 8.25 13.22 10.84
CA PRO A 473 9.22 12.69 11.80
C PRO A 473 9.04 11.17 12.00
N ALA A 474 7.91 10.60 11.57
CA ALA A 474 7.65 9.18 11.71
C ALA A 474 8.34 8.41 10.58
N SER A 475 9.24 7.48 10.94
CA SER A 475 9.77 6.46 10.03
C SER A 475 8.73 5.42 9.57
N SER A 476 7.45 5.79 9.59
CA SER A 476 6.34 4.93 9.22
C SER A 476 6.17 4.86 7.71
N VAL A 477 6.01 3.64 7.20
CA VAL A 477 5.49 3.40 5.86
C VAL A 477 3.99 3.21 5.97
N TRP A 478 3.25 3.90 5.11
CA TRP A 478 1.81 3.70 5.02
C TRP A 478 1.50 2.62 3.98
N VAL A 479 0.58 1.74 4.32
CA VAL A 479 0.14 0.63 3.46
C VAL A 479 -1.33 0.80 3.14
N TYR A 480 -1.63 0.92 1.85
CA TYR A 480 -2.98 0.91 1.31
C TYR A 480 -3.28 -0.43 0.65
N ARG A 481 -4.30 -1.13 1.11
CA ARG A 481 -4.74 -2.42 0.55
C ARG A 481 -6.06 -2.26 -0.18
N TYR A 482 -6.18 -2.81 -1.38
CA TYR A 482 -7.39 -2.71 -2.19
C TYR A 482 -7.79 -4.06 -2.79
N ASP A 483 -9.09 -4.31 -2.94
CA ASP A 483 -9.58 -5.50 -3.65
C ASP A 483 -9.70 -5.25 -5.16
N ARG A 484 -10.11 -4.02 -5.51
CA ARG A 484 -10.18 -3.51 -6.87
C ARG A 484 -9.67 -2.07 -6.91
N PRO A 485 -8.96 -1.66 -7.98
CA PRO A 485 -8.36 -0.34 -8.05
C PRO A 485 -9.38 0.80 -8.18
N ASP A 486 -10.64 0.50 -8.56
CA ASP A 486 -11.74 1.46 -8.71
C ASP A 486 -12.64 1.56 -7.48
N ARG A 487 -12.23 1.00 -6.33
CA ARG A 487 -12.99 1.07 -5.07
C ARG A 487 -12.10 1.48 -3.90
N PRO A 488 -12.62 2.23 -2.92
CA PRO A 488 -11.89 2.55 -1.71
C PRO A 488 -11.45 1.27 -0.96
N GLY A 489 -10.15 1.20 -0.68
CA GLY A 489 -9.51 0.16 0.12
C GLY A 489 -9.34 0.55 1.60
N LYS A 490 -8.38 -0.09 2.28
CA LYS A 490 -8.06 0.14 3.69
C LYS A 490 -6.63 0.65 3.87
N TRP A 491 -6.46 1.66 4.70
CA TRP A 491 -5.17 2.17 5.13
C TRP A 491 -4.71 1.52 6.44
N SER A 492 -3.39 1.39 6.58
CA SER A 492 -2.72 0.94 7.80
C SER A 492 -1.31 1.52 7.86
N ASN A 493 -0.77 1.70 9.06
CA ASN A 493 0.58 2.22 9.29
C ASN A 493 1.49 1.10 9.84
N THR A 494 2.76 1.08 9.45
CA THR A 494 3.77 0.11 9.93
C THR A 494 4.55 0.55 11.16
N SER A 495 4.16 1.64 11.82
CA SER A 495 4.85 2.20 13.00
C SER A 495 5.11 1.10 14.03
N PRO A 496 6.31 1.05 14.64
CA PRO A 496 6.58 0.12 15.72
C PRO A 496 5.50 0.29 16.79
N ALA A 497 4.80 -0.81 17.12
CA ALA A 497 4.06 -0.84 18.37
C ALA A 497 5.09 -0.61 19.49
N ASP A 498 4.84 0.39 20.33
CA ASP A 498 5.65 0.84 21.48
C ASP A 498 6.90 1.70 21.22
N THR A 499 6.68 2.97 20.86
CA THR A 499 7.55 4.10 21.30
C THR A 499 6.79 5.13 22.14
N SER A 500 5.70 4.73 22.80
CA SER A 500 5.06 5.54 23.84
C SER A 500 5.80 5.37 25.17
N GLY A 501 6.97 6.01 25.32
CA GLY A 501 7.68 6.05 26.60
C GLY A 501 9.16 6.39 26.51
N GLY A 502 9.50 7.62 26.12
CA GLY A 502 10.89 8.07 26.16
C GLY A 502 11.14 9.47 25.65
N ASN A 503 10.52 10.49 26.25
CA ASN A 503 11.04 11.86 26.13
C ASN A 503 12.39 11.92 26.86
N SER A 504 13.49 11.69 26.14
CA SER A 504 14.84 12.04 26.59
C SER A 504 15.05 13.54 26.30
N PRO A 505 15.29 14.41 27.31
CA PRO A 505 15.49 15.86 27.11
C PRO A 505 16.86 16.23 26.53
N HIS A 506 17.62 15.27 26.03
CA HIS A 506 18.96 15.46 25.49
C HIS A 506 18.99 14.84 24.09
N GLY A 507 19.28 15.66 23.09
CA GLY A 507 19.38 15.27 21.69
C GLY A 507 20.55 14.32 21.46
N ASP A 508 20.36 13.05 21.78
CA ASP A 508 21.19 11.98 21.27
C ASP A 508 20.86 11.77 19.77
N PRO A 509 21.86 11.50 18.93
CA PRO A 509 21.67 11.40 17.49
C PRO A 509 20.70 10.26 17.17
N ILE A 510 19.69 10.57 16.35
CA ILE A 510 18.75 9.62 15.72
C ILE A 510 19.53 8.35 15.35
N SER A 511 19.13 7.22 15.94
CA SER A 511 19.82 5.93 15.85
C SER A 511 20.20 5.56 14.42
N ALA A 512 21.40 5.02 14.23
CA ALA A 512 21.99 4.62 12.94
C ALA A 512 21.23 3.49 12.17
N GLU A 513 20.06 3.09 12.64
CA GLU A 513 19.32 1.90 12.20
C GLU A 513 18.17 2.21 11.24
N THR A 514 17.79 3.49 11.04
CA THR A 514 16.75 3.89 10.09
C THR A 514 17.14 5.13 9.27
N PRO A 515 16.60 5.30 8.05
CA PRO A 515 16.85 6.49 7.27
C PRO A 515 16.22 7.72 7.93
N GLN A 516 16.98 8.82 7.98
CA GLN A 516 16.44 10.11 8.41
C GLN A 516 15.28 10.57 7.51
N PRO A 517 14.29 11.29 8.07
CA PRO A 517 13.27 11.97 7.28
C PRO A 517 13.89 12.82 6.17
N ARG A 518 13.29 12.79 4.97
CA ARG A 518 13.87 13.44 3.78
C ARG A 518 12.87 13.69 2.66
N TYR A 519 13.15 14.67 1.82
CA TYR A 519 12.42 14.94 0.59
C TYR A 519 13.33 14.82 -0.65
N ALA A 520 12.73 14.84 -1.85
CA ALA A 520 13.45 14.71 -3.12
C ALA A 520 14.35 13.45 -3.25
N HIS A 521 14.07 12.43 -2.43
CA HIS A 521 14.66 11.11 -2.52
C HIS A 521 13.96 10.28 -3.62
N GLN A 522 14.56 9.14 -3.98
CA GLN A 522 13.94 8.16 -4.87
C GLN A 522 13.76 6.83 -4.17
N VAL A 523 12.70 6.14 -4.56
CA VAL A 523 12.41 4.77 -4.12
C VAL A 523 12.08 3.92 -5.33
N VAL A 524 12.63 2.70 -5.38
CA VAL A 524 12.20 1.63 -6.29
C VAL A 524 11.83 0.40 -5.47
N TYR A 525 10.97 -0.47 -6.02
CA TYR A 525 10.46 -1.63 -5.31
C TYR A 525 10.66 -2.90 -6.13
N ASP A 526 11.21 -3.94 -5.50
CA ASP A 526 11.32 -5.28 -6.06
C ASP A 526 10.15 -6.15 -5.58
N ARG A 527 9.24 -6.46 -6.50
CA ARG A 527 8.05 -7.27 -6.20
C ARG A 527 8.38 -8.72 -5.86
N ARG A 528 9.53 -9.24 -6.32
CA ARG A 528 9.90 -10.64 -6.07
C ARG A 528 10.42 -10.83 -4.66
N SER A 529 11.29 -9.93 -4.21
CA SER A 529 11.89 -9.98 -2.88
C SER A 529 11.09 -9.20 -1.83
N LYS A 530 10.09 -8.41 -2.22
CA LYS A 530 9.31 -7.50 -1.35
C LYS A 530 10.20 -6.48 -0.65
N ILE A 531 11.20 -5.96 -1.37
CA ILE A 531 12.18 -4.99 -0.85
C ILE A 531 12.01 -3.65 -1.57
N ALA A 532 11.92 -2.56 -0.81
CA ALA A 532 12.05 -1.21 -1.35
C ALA A 532 13.48 -0.68 -1.16
N TYR A 533 14.03 -0.03 -2.17
CA TYR A 533 15.37 0.59 -2.13
C TYR A 533 15.25 2.10 -2.20
N MET A 534 15.89 2.81 -1.28
CA MET A 534 15.84 4.26 -1.15
C MET A 534 17.23 4.87 -1.24
N HIS A 535 17.38 5.92 -2.05
CA HIS A 535 18.64 6.64 -2.21
C HIS A 535 18.49 8.15 -2.04
N GLY A 536 19.47 8.75 -1.35
CA GLY A 536 19.74 10.19 -1.33
C GLY A 536 18.57 11.04 -0.83
N GLY A 537 18.44 12.25 -1.38
CA GLY A 537 17.47 13.26 -0.97
C GLY A 537 18.06 14.32 -0.05
N THR A 538 17.18 15.15 0.50
CA THR A 538 17.56 16.27 1.39
C THR A 538 16.86 16.10 2.75
N SER A 539 17.65 16.19 3.83
CA SER A 539 17.22 16.20 5.24
C SER A 539 17.49 17.57 5.87
N GLY A 540 16.94 17.81 7.07
CA GLY A 540 17.04 19.08 7.81
C GLY A 540 15.70 19.77 8.03
N VAL A 541 15.68 20.83 8.84
CA VAL A 541 14.45 21.59 9.15
C VAL A 541 14.12 22.54 7.97
N VAL A 542 12.90 22.49 7.44
CA VAL A 542 12.46 23.38 6.35
C VAL A 542 11.72 24.58 6.94
N THR A 543 12.42 25.52 7.59
CA THR A 543 11.77 26.78 8.02
C THR A 543 11.71 27.79 6.88
N ASN A 544 10.51 28.11 6.41
CA ASN A 544 10.28 29.29 5.58
C ASN A 544 10.51 30.56 6.42
N VAL A 545 11.72 31.11 6.43
CA VAL A 545 11.93 32.52 6.84
C VAL A 545 11.99 33.37 5.57
N ALA A 546 10.82 33.59 4.96
CA ALA A 546 10.64 34.61 3.94
C ALA A 546 9.47 35.51 4.32
N ARG A 547 9.59 36.22 5.45
CA ARG A 547 8.97 37.53 5.59
C ARG A 547 10.05 38.57 5.39
N THR A 548 10.11 39.11 4.19
CA THR A 548 10.79 40.39 3.92
C THR A 548 10.26 41.44 4.91
N PRO A 549 11.10 42.12 5.69
CA PRO A 549 10.64 43.20 6.56
C PRO A 549 10.43 44.45 5.70
N SER A 550 9.29 44.54 5.01
CA SER A 550 8.86 45.80 4.36
C SER A 550 7.98 46.67 5.23
N GLU A 551 7.70 46.28 6.48
CA GLU A 551 6.88 47.06 7.41
C GLU A 551 7.45 46.98 8.83
N TRP A 552 8.65 47.52 9.06
CA TRP A 552 9.02 47.93 10.41
C TRP A 552 10.09 49.02 10.42
N THR A 553 9.72 50.20 10.91
CA THR A 553 10.59 51.34 11.15
C THR A 553 11.11 51.26 12.58
N GLY A 554 12.26 50.63 12.79
CA GLY A 554 12.92 50.58 14.09
C GLY A 554 14.32 50.02 13.98
N ASP A 555 15.32 50.87 14.22
CA ASP A 555 16.74 50.51 14.22
C ASP A 555 17.03 49.43 15.28
N TRP A 556 17.41 48.23 14.83
CA TRP A 556 18.11 47.27 15.69
C TRP A 556 19.62 47.40 15.46
N PRO A 557 20.46 47.36 16.51
CA PRO A 557 21.90 47.43 16.34
C PRO A 557 22.41 46.17 15.62
N VAL A 558 23.30 46.39 14.65
CA VAL A 558 23.88 45.40 13.70
C VAL A 558 24.78 44.33 14.38
N GLN A 559 24.58 44.06 15.68
CA GLN A 559 25.38 43.11 16.46
C GLN A 559 24.54 42.05 17.18
N ALA A 560 23.24 41.93 16.86
CA ALA A 560 22.34 40.90 17.39
C ALA A 560 21.78 39.94 16.31
N LEU A 561 22.37 39.90 15.11
CA LEU A 561 22.05 38.92 14.05
C LEU A 561 23.11 37.81 13.88
N GLU A 562 24.20 37.84 14.64
CA GLU A 562 25.16 36.72 14.71
C GLU A 562 24.69 35.73 15.78
N GLY A 563 23.64 34.95 15.48
CA GLY A 563 23.17 33.92 16.43
C GLY A 563 21.76 33.35 16.21
N LEU A 564 21.03 33.76 15.18
CA LEU A 564 19.73 33.16 14.84
C LEU A 564 19.95 32.07 13.77
N CYS A 565 19.98 30.83 14.24
CA CYS A 565 20.15 29.55 13.53
C CYS A 565 19.96 29.60 12.00
N ALA A 566 21.06 29.56 11.27
CA ALA A 566 21.07 29.08 9.89
C ALA A 566 20.74 27.58 9.91
N VAL A 567 19.52 27.25 9.53
CA VAL A 567 19.10 25.86 9.35
C VAL A 567 19.78 25.35 8.07
N THR A 568 20.60 24.31 8.19
CA THR A 568 21.39 23.77 7.07
C THR A 568 20.65 22.57 6.47
N GLU A 569 20.12 22.74 5.26
CA GLU A 569 19.69 21.59 4.46
C GLU A 569 20.90 20.69 4.17
N VAL A 570 20.77 19.40 4.45
CA VAL A 570 21.84 18.42 4.23
C VAL A 570 21.41 17.46 3.13
N ARG A 571 22.18 17.43 2.05
CA ARG A 571 22.03 16.43 0.99
C ARG A 571 22.71 15.13 1.37
N LEU A 572 22.03 14.04 1.04
CA LEU A 572 22.39 12.70 1.45
C LEU A 572 22.80 11.86 0.24
N ASP A 573 23.69 10.90 0.50
CA ASP A 573 24.26 9.90 -0.40
C ASP A 573 24.04 8.47 0.12
N ASP A 574 23.26 8.32 1.19
CA ASP A 574 22.99 7.04 1.80
C ASP A 574 22.02 6.22 0.95
N PHE A 575 22.27 4.91 0.93
CA PHE A 575 21.45 3.93 0.25
C PHE A 575 20.89 2.94 1.26
N TRP A 576 19.61 2.63 1.15
CA TRP A 576 18.89 1.82 2.11
C TRP A 576 18.03 0.79 1.40
N LYS A 577 17.87 -0.38 2.02
CA LYS A 577 16.77 -1.29 1.71
C LYS A 577 15.78 -1.35 2.87
N LEU A 578 14.52 -1.54 2.53
CA LEU A 578 13.42 -1.80 3.45
C LEU A 578 12.78 -3.13 3.08
N GLN A 579 12.84 -4.10 3.98
CA GLN A 579 12.15 -5.38 3.83
C GLN A 579 10.71 -5.24 4.30
N LEU A 580 9.75 -5.59 3.43
CA LEU A 580 8.31 -5.47 3.68
C LEU A 580 7.69 -6.88 3.73
N GLU A 581 7.62 -7.48 4.92
CA GLU A 581 7.17 -8.86 5.06
C GLU A 581 6.02 -9.03 6.05
N ARG A 582 5.01 -9.81 5.65
CA ARG A 582 3.97 -10.31 6.55
C ARG A 582 4.41 -11.65 7.13
N PRO A 583 3.89 -12.05 8.31
CA PRO A 583 4.13 -13.38 8.85
C PRO A 583 3.85 -14.45 7.81
N ALA A 584 4.75 -15.44 7.71
CA ALA A 584 4.53 -16.55 6.82
C ALA A 584 3.35 -17.38 7.32
N LEU A 585 2.68 -18.10 6.42
CA LEU A 585 1.61 -19.03 6.80
C LEU A 585 2.10 -20.08 7.81
N SER A 586 3.38 -20.47 7.72
CA SER A 586 4.06 -21.33 8.70
C SER A 586 4.11 -20.71 10.10
N ASP A 587 4.27 -19.39 10.22
CA ASP A 587 4.30 -18.70 11.51
C ASP A 587 2.92 -18.66 12.15
N ILE A 588 1.87 -18.43 11.34
CA ILE A 588 0.48 -18.48 11.78
C ILE A 588 0.13 -19.89 12.26
N LEU A 589 0.49 -20.91 11.47
CA LEU A 589 0.32 -22.32 11.84
C LEU A 589 1.05 -22.66 13.13
N ARG A 590 2.32 -22.24 13.28
CA ARG A 590 3.11 -22.45 14.50
C ARG A 590 2.41 -21.85 15.72
N ARG A 591 1.87 -20.62 15.61
CA ARG A 591 1.10 -19.99 16.71
C ARG A 591 -0.16 -20.77 17.06
N GLY A 592 -0.89 -21.26 16.06
CA GLY A 592 -2.05 -22.14 16.28
C GLY A 592 -1.68 -23.45 16.98
N LEU A 593 -0.57 -24.08 16.56
CA LEU A 593 -0.03 -25.28 17.21
C LEU A 593 0.43 -25.01 18.64
N PHE A 594 1.03 -23.85 18.91
CA PHE A 594 1.41 -23.45 20.25
C PHE A 594 0.21 -23.38 21.20
N GLU A 595 -0.90 -22.74 20.78
CA GLU A 595 -2.14 -22.71 21.58
C GLU A 595 -2.73 -24.11 21.81
N LEU A 596 -2.75 -24.98 20.79
CA LEU A 596 -3.18 -26.37 20.94
C LEU A 596 -2.31 -27.14 21.95
N ARG A 597 -0.99 -27.12 21.77
CA ARG A 597 -0.04 -27.88 22.60
C ARG A 597 0.00 -27.34 24.03
N ARG A 598 -0.18 -26.03 24.21
CA ARG A 598 -0.34 -25.40 25.52
C ARG A 598 -1.55 -25.94 26.27
N GLN A 599 -2.71 -26.04 25.61
CA GLN A 599 -3.90 -26.59 26.25
C GLN A 599 -3.77 -28.10 26.51
N HIS A 600 -3.21 -28.86 25.56
CA HIS A 600 -2.92 -30.28 25.76
C HIS A 600 -1.99 -30.50 26.97
N PHE A 601 -0.95 -29.68 27.12
CA PHE A 601 -0.06 -29.72 28.27
C PHE A 601 -0.79 -29.49 29.59
N ARG A 602 -1.72 -28.52 29.66
CA ARG A 602 -2.53 -28.29 30.87
C ARG A 602 -3.33 -29.52 31.27
N GLU A 603 -3.99 -30.17 30.31
CA GLU A 603 -4.77 -31.38 30.57
C GLU A 603 -3.86 -32.57 30.94
N LEU A 604 -2.66 -32.66 30.34
CA LEU A 604 -1.65 -33.66 30.72
C LEU A 604 -1.16 -33.50 32.16
N CYS A 605 -1.08 -32.27 32.69
CA CYS A 605 -0.73 -32.04 34.10
C CYS A 605 -1.79 -32.57 35.06
N GLU A 606 -3.06 -32.64 34.63
CA GLU A 606 -4.16 -33.20 35.43
C GLU A 606 -4.24 -34.73 35.31
N ASP A 607 -4.08 -35.26 34.09
CA ASP A 607 -4.39 -36.67 33.76
C ASP A 607 -3.19 -37.61 33.78
N ALA A 608 -1.96 -37.09 33.69
CA ALA A 608 -0.75 -37.90 33.48
C ALA A 608 0.32 -37.63 34.55
N PRO A 609 1.27 -38.58 34.75
CA PRO A 609 2.40 -38.37 35.63
C PRO A 609 3.20 -37.10 35.25
N PRO A 610 3.65 -36.29 36.22
CA PRO A 610 4.36 -35.03 35.96
C PRO A 610 5.57 -35.17 35.02
N VAL A 611 6.27 -36.29 35.06
CA VAL A 611 7.41 -36.57 34.16
C VAL A 611 6.99 -36.62 32.69
N LYS A 612 5.81 -37.16 32.38
CA LYS A 612 5.28 -37.19 31.01
C LYS A 612 4.90 -35.78 30.55
N ALA A 613 4.22 -35.00 31.40
CA ALA A 613 3.88 -33.61 31.11
C ALA A 613 5.15 -32.77 30.89
N LEU A 614 6.16 -32.89 31.76
CA LEU A 614 7.43 -32.18 31.62
C LEU A 614 8.15 -32.53 30.31
N THR A 615 8.16 -33.81 29.94
CA THR A 615 8.75 -34.25 28.66
C THR A 615 8.03 -33.63 27.48
N PHE A 616 6.69 -33.54 27.53
CA PHE A 616 5.88 -32.90 26.50
C PHE A 616 6.15 -31.39 26.41
N LEU A 617 6.27 -30.69 27.53
CA LEU A 617 6.64 -29.26 27.56
C LEU A 617 7.99 -29.01 26.89
N GLN A 618 9.00 -29.83 27.23
CA GLN A 618 10.37 -29.68 26.74
C GLN A 618 10.54 -30.05 25.26
N ARG A 619 9.75 -31.00 24.74
CA ARG A 619 9.92 -31.50 23.37
C ARG A 619 8.88 -30.96 22.40
N GLU A 620 7.61 -31.01 22.78
CA GLU A 620 6.51 -30.71 21.87
C GLU A 620 6.10 -29.24 21.94
N VAL A 621 5.95 -28.68 23.14
CA VAL A 621 5.56 -27.26 23.27
C VAL A 621 6.73 -26.36 22.85
N SER A 622 7.94 -26.61 23.37
CA SER A 622 9.12 -25.80 23.04
C SER A 622 9.45 -25.77 21.55
N ALA A 623 9.15 -26.84 20.80
CA ALA A 623 9.41 -26.91 19.36
C ALA A 623 8.58 -25.92 18.53
N VAL A 624 7.47 -25.40 19.08
CA VAL A 624 6.57 -24.46 18.39
C VAL A 624 6.59 -23.07 19.03
N VAL A 625 7.52 -22.76 19.93
CA VAL A 625 7.66 -21.44 20.57
C VAL A 625 8.70 -20.61 19.84
N ASP A 626 8.37 -19.37 19.48
CA ASP A 626 9.38 -18.43 19.00
C ASP A 626 9.92 -17.60 20.17
N HIS A 627 11.09 -18.00 20.68
CA HIS A 627 11.74 -17.34 21.82
C HIS A 627 12.21 -15.90 21.54
N ARG A 628 12.15 -15.43 20.30
CA ARG A 628 12.42 -14.02 19.95
C ARG A 628 11.24 -13.12 20.32
N ILE A 629 10.04 -13.70 20.46
CA ILE A 629 8.82 -12.99 20.86
C ILE A 629 8.69 -13.06 22.37
N GLN A 630 8.86 -11.91 23.06
CA GLN A 630 8.87 -11.86 24.52
C GLN A 630 7.57 -12.39 25.14
N GLU A 631 6.42 -12.07 24.54
CA GLU A 631 5.11 -12.56 24.99
C GLU A 631 5.01 -14.09 24.94
N GLU A 632 5.41 -14.71 23.83
CA GLU A 632 5.37 -16.17 23.69
C GLU A 632 6.35 -16.86 24.64
N ALA A 633 7.55 -16.30 24.79
CA ALA A 633 8.54 -16.81 25.74
C ALA A 633 8.02 -16.72 27.19
N HIS A 634 7.37 -15.61 27.55
CA HIS A 634 6.74 -15.44 28.85
C HIS A 634 5.61 -16.45 29.06
N ASP A 635 4.70 -16.59 28.09
CA ASP A 635 3.61 -17.54 28.13
C ASP A 635 4.12 -18.97 28.29
N PHE A 636 5.16 -19.36 27.55
CA PHE A 636 5.80 -20.67 27.66
C PHE A 636 6.38 -20.91 29.06
N HIS A 637 7.12 -19.95 29.62
CA HIS A 637 7.67 -20.07 30.98
C HIS A 637 6.58 -20.16 32.05
N SER A 638 5.45 -19.46 31.87
CA SER A 638 4.32 -19.51 32.79
C SER A 638 3.72 -20.92 32.91
N LEU A 639 3.85 -21.76 31.87
CA LEU A 639 3.29 -23.11 31.86
C LEU A 639 3.88 -24.01 32.95
N LEU A 640 5.12 -23.77 33.37
CA LEU A 640 5.75 -24.55 34.44
C LEU A 640 4.94 -24.52 35.75
N SER A 641 4.22 -23.43 36.00
CA SER A 641 3.36 -23.29 37.19
C SER A 641 2.28 -24.37 37.29
N HIS A 642 1.74 -24.84 36.16
CA HIS A 642 0.71 -25.88 36.12
C HIS A 642 1.24 -27.25 36.54
N LEU A 643 2.54 -27.52 36.34
CA LEU A 643 3.17 -28.77 36.74
C LEU A 643 3.40 -28.85 38.26
N LEU A 644 3.49 -27.70 38.91
CA LEU A 644 3.73 -27.56 40.35
C LEU A 644 2.42 -27.39 41.15
N ALA A 645 1.29 -27.21 40.47
CA ALA A 645 -0.02 -27.10 41.11
C ALA A 645 -0.45 -28.47 41.68
N VAL A 646 -0.86 -28.50 42.94
CA VAL A 646 -1.37 -29.71 43.60
C VAL A 646 -2.73 -30.08 42.98
N PRO A 647 -2.95 -31.34 42.54
CA PRO A 647 -4.25 -31.76 42.04
C PRO A 647 -5.34 -31.59 43.11
N PRO A 648 -6.51 -31.00 42.79
CA PRO A 648 -7.61 -30.90 43.73
C PRO A 648 -8.17 -32.31 44.01
N GLY A 649 -7.71 -32.96 45.09
CA GLY A 649 -8.22 -34.29 45.46
C GLY A 649 -7.43 -35.05 46.53
N THR A 650 -6.26 -34.59 46.97
CA THR A 650 -5.46 -35.31 47.99
C THR A 650 -5.50 -34.62 49.35
N SER A 651 -6.70 -34.50 49.94
CA SER A 651 -6.86 -34.32 51.39
C SER A 651 -8.21 -34.89 51.85
N SER A 652 -8.27 -36.21 51.96
CA SER A 652 -9.28 -36.91 52.75
C SER A 652 -8.59 -37.49 53.97
N GLU A 653 -8.72 -36.84 55.12
CA GLU A 653 -8.69 -37.51 56.41
C GLU A 653 -9.89 -37.05 57.25
N ASN A 654 -10.87 -37.94 57.33
CA ASN A 654 -11.70 -38.29 58.50
C ASN A 654 -11.97 -37.21 59.57
N MET A 655 -13.22 -36.76 59.67
CA MET A 655 -13.87 -36.50 60.96
C MET A 655 -15.39 -36.81 60.86
N PRO A 656 -16.01 -37.33 61.94
CA PRO A 656 -17.31 -37.98 61.87
C PRO A 656 -18.51 -37.02 62.02
N ASN A 657 -19.64 -37.48 61.47
CA ASN A 657 -20.98 -36.91 61.54
C ASN A 657 -21.32 -36.27 62.89
N THR A 658 -21.79 -35.02 62.85
CA THR A 658 -22.64 -34.46 63.91
C THR A 658 -23.94 -34.00 63.25
N GLU A 659 -25.06 -34.57 63.72
CA GLU A 659 -26.42 -34.30 63.30
C GLU A 659 -26.82 -32.84 63.58
N ALA A 660 -27.58 -32.24 62.67
CA ALA A 660 -28.33 -31.00 62.87
C ALA A 660 -29.83 -31.26 62.59
N PRO A 661 -30.74 -30.50 63.22
CA PRO A 661 -32.08 -30.97 63.54
C PRO A 661 -33.09 -30.85 62.39
N ARG A 662 -34.08 -31.74 62.44
CA ARG A 662 -35.29 -31.75 61.60
C ARG A 662 -36.19 -30.56 61.93
N GLU A 663 -36.56 -29.77 60.92
CA GLU A 663 -37.76 -28.93 60.94
C GLU A 663 -38.65 -29.24 59.71
N GLU A 664 -39.80 -29.80 60.07
CA GLU A 664 -41.17 -29.74 59.55
C GLU A 664 -41.50 -29.53 58.05
N LEU A 665 -42.46 -30.38 57.63
CA LEU A 665 -43.11 -30.42 56.33
C LEU A 665 -44.01 -29.20 56.06
N MET A 666 -43.90 -28.63 54.87
CA MET A 666 -45.08 -28.10 54.16
C MET A 666 -45.15 -28.72 52.76
N ASP A 667 -46.27 -29.37 52.53
CA ASP A 667 -46.63 -30.15 51.35
C ASP A 667 -47.05 -29.21 50.20
N GLY A 668 -46.39 -29.34 49.06
CA GLY A 668 -46.72 -28.66 47.81
C GLY A 668 -45.98 -29.37 46.67
N PRO A 669 -46.60 -29.58 45.49
CA PRO A 669 -45.96 -30.32 44.42
C PRO A 669 -44.69 -29.57 44.00
N PRO A 670 -43.54 -30.24 43.80
CA PRO A 670 -42.34 -29.55 43.41
C PRO A 670 -42.58 -28.92 42.05
N ALA A 671 -42.56 -27.59 42.00
CA ALA A 671 -42.35 -26.88 40.76
C ALA A 671 -41.04 -27.44 40.20
N LEU A 672 -41.10 -28.10 39.04
CA LEU A 672 -39.94 -28.46 38.24
C LEU A 672 -39.24 -27.16 37.87
N VAL A 673 -38.36 -26.68 38.74
CA VAL A 673 -37.33 -25.73 38.37
C VAL A 673 -36.35 -26.54 37.53
N TYR A 674 -36.59 -26.59 36.23
CA TYR A 674 -35.58 -27.00 35.27
C TYR A 674 -34.43 -26.00 35.42
N THR A 675 -33.38 -26.37 36.16
CA THR A 675 -32.10 -25.68 36.03
C THR A 675 -31.64 -25.98 34.61
N MET A 676 -31.76 -25.00 33.72
CA MET A 676 -31.31 -25.06 32.33
C MET A 676 -29.77 -25.17 32.22
N GLU A 677 -29.06 -25.68 33.22
CA GLU A 677 -27.59 -25.67 33.24
C GLU A 677 -26.98 -26.92 32.59
N VAL A 678 -27.78 -27.96 32.30
CA VAL A 678 -27.28 -29.23 31.75
C VAL A 678 -28.26 -29.79 30.71
N ASP A 679 -27.75 -30.16 29.53
CA ASP A 679 -28.53 -30.88 28.51
C ASP A 679 -28.96 -32.25 29.06
N PRO A 680 -30.28 -32.53 29.20
CA PRO A 680 -30.78 -33.76 29.83
C PRO A 680 -30.36 -35.05 29.14
N GLN A 681 -29.97 -35.00 27.86
CA GLN A 681 -29.54 -36.17 27.11
C GLN A 681 -28.04 -36.45 27.26
N GLU A 682 -27.26 -35.52 27.80
CA GLU A 682 -25.81 -35.63 27.85
C GLU A 682 -25.32 -36.51 29.02
N THR A 683 -26.03 -36.51 30.15
CA THR A 683 -25.77 -37.40 31.30
C THR A 683 -25.81 -38.89 30.95
N SER A 684 -26.34 -39.26 29.77
CA SER A 684 -26.40 -40.63 29.26
C SER A 684 -25.19 -41.05 28.41
N ARG A 685 -24.34 -40.09 27.97
CA ARG A 685 -23.15 -40.35 27.14
C ARG A 685 -21.88 -40.23 28.00
N GLY A 686 -21.34 -41.35 28.45
CA GLY A 686 -20.17 -41.42 29.34
C GLY A 686 -18.83 -40.88 28.81
N ASP A 687 -18.80 -40.33 27.60
CA ASP A 687 -17.60 -39.83 26.89
C ASP A 687 -17.56 -38.28 26.79
N SER A 688 -18.52 -37.59 27.40
CA SER A 688 -18.64 -36.13 27.35
C SER A 688 -17.65 -35.43 28.30
N PRO A 689 -16.96 -34.34 27.89
CA PRO A 689 -15.96 -33.66 28.70
C PRO A 689 -16.57 -33.03 29.97
N SER A 690 -15.79 -32.82 31.03
CA SER A 690 -16.28 -32.08 32.20
C SER A 690 -16.71 -30.65 31.81
N PRO A 691 -17.66 -30.01 32.52
CA PRO A 691 -18.04 -28.62 32.23
C PRO A 691 -16.86 -27.64 32.18
N ALA A 692 -15.88 -27.83 33.06
CA ALA A 692 -14.65 -27.04 33.06
C ALA A 692 -13.80 -27.28 31.80
N ARG A 693 -13.60 -28.54 31.39
CA ARG A 693 -12.86 -28.87 30.15
C ARG A 693 -13.57 -28.38 28.90
N PHE A 694 -14.89 -28.54 28.84
CA PHE A 694 -15.70 -28.03 27.74
C PHE A 694 -15.50 -26.52 27.57
N LYS A 695 -15.53 -25.77 28.67
CA LYS A 695 -15.28 -24.32 28.67
C LYS A 695 -13.87 -23.98 28.17
N GLN A 696 -12.83 -24.58 28.76
CA GLN A 696 -11.43 -24.31 28.38
C GLN A 696 -11.15 -24.64 26.91
N ARG A 697 -11.65 -25.78 26.42
CA ARG A 697 -11.48 -26.19 25.02
C ARG A 697 -12.27 -25.31 24.05
N THR A 698 -13.45 -24.81 24.45
CA THR A 698 -14.22 -23.83 23.68
C THR A 698 -13.47 -22.50 23.58
N GLU A 699 -12.87 -22.03 24.68
CA GLU A 699 -12.03 -20.82 24.68
C GLU A 699 -10.81 -20.98 23.75
N LEU A 700 -10.16 -22.16 23.74
CA LEU A 700 -9.10 -22.47 22.79
C LEU A 700 -9.59 -22.44 21.34
N PHE A 701 -10.73 -23.05 21.04
CA PHE A 701 -11.30 -23.03 19.70
C PHE A 701 -11.56 -21.60 19.20
N GLU A 702 -12.14 -20.75 20.04
CA GLU A 702 -12.36 -19.33 19.74
C GLU A 702 -11.04 -18.57 19.48
N LYS A 703 -9.98 -18.85 20.25
CA LYS A 703 -8.65 -18.30 19.97
C LYS A 703 -8.12 -18.71 18.60
N LEU A 704 -8.35 -19.95 18.18
CA LEU A 704 -7.91 -20.45 16.87
C LEU A 704 -8.74 -19.85 15.72
N LEU A 705 -10.02 -19.54 15.94
CA LEU A 705 -10.88 -18.89 14.95
C LEU A 705 -10.40 -17.49 14.55
N VAL A 706 -9.56 -16.83 15.36
CA VAL A 706 -8.92 -15.56 15.01
C VAL A 706 -8.09 -15.67 13.73
N PHE A 707 -7.48 -16.84 13.50
CA PHE A 707 -6.66 -17.12 12.31
C PHE A 707 -7.48 -17.50 11.08
N VAL A 708 -8.75 -17.88 11.26
CA VAL A 708 -9.61 -18.41 10.19
C VAL A 708 -10.29 -17.26 9.44
N ASN A 709 -10.38 -17.40 8.12
CA ASN A 709 -11.06 -16.44 7.24
C ASN A 709 -12.49 -16.15 7.72
N THR A 710 -12.92 -14.89 7.58
CA THR A 710 -14.20 -14.39 8.11
C THR A 710 -15.38 -15.13 7.49
N SER A 711 -15.28 -15.51 6.22
CA SER A 711 -16.32 -16.27 5.51
C SER A 711 -16.45 -17.72 5.97
N ALA A 712 -15.42 -18.27 6.62
CA ALA A 712 -15.33 -19.69 6.99
C ALA A 712 -15.68 -19.96 8.46
N LYS A 713 -15.69 -18.95 9.32
CA LYS A 713 -15.98 -19.06 10.75
C LYS A 713 -17.42 -18.73 11.13
N GLU A 714 -17.81 -19.09 12.35
CA GLU A 714 -19.06 -18.65 12.95
C GLU A 714 -19.07 -17.13 13.23
N PRO A 715 -20.23 -16.50 13.52
CA PRO A 715 -20.30 -15.05 13.74
C PRO A 715 -19.38 -14.59 14.88
N GLU A 716 -18.69 -13.46 14.71
CA GLU A 716 -17.74 -12.95 15.72
C GLU A 716 -18.45 -12.51 17.01
N LYS A 717 -19.53 -11.72 16.90
CA LYS A 717 -20.28 -11.23 18.05
C LYS A 717 -21.11 -12.32 18.72
N ASP A 718 -21.26 -12.21 20.03
CA ASP A 718 -22.15 -13.10 20.78
C ASP A 718 -23.58 -12.56 20.78
N LEU A 719 -24.56 -13.48 20.83
CA LEU A 719 -25.98 -13.13 20.83
C LEU A 719 -26.36 -12.16 21.97
N SER A 720 -25.70 -12.25 23.13
CA SER A 720 -25.92 -11.36 24.27
C SER A 720 -25.48 -9.91 24.01
N GLU A 721 -24.47 -9.70 23.17
CA GLU A 721 -23.99 -8.36 22.82
C GLU A 721 -24.96 -7.65 21.87
N LEU A 722 -25.60 -8.42 20.98
CA LEU A 722 -26.62 -7.91 20.05
C LEU A 722 -27.92 -7.51 20.74
N VAL A 723 -28.26 -8.12 21.88
CA VAL A 723 -29.48 -7.81 22.63
C VAL A 723 -29.30 -6.56 23.51
N ASN A 724 -28.06 -6.20 23.86
CA ASN A 724 -27.76 -5.06 24.74
C ASN A 724 -27.56 -3.74 23.98
N THR A 725 -27.37 -3.75 22.66
CA THR A 725 -27.20 -2.53 21.86
C THR A 725 -28.47 -1.68 21.75
N ASP A 726 -29.65 -2.25 21.98
CA ASP A 726 -30.94 -1.53 21.89
C ASP A 726 -31.28 -0.71 23.15
N ARG A 727 -30.37 -0.63 24.14
CA ARG A 727 -30.58 0.15 25.38
C ARG A 727 -29.89 1.51 25.40
N GLU A 728 -29.12 1.86 24.38
CA GLU A 728 -28.40 3.16 24.30
C GLU A 728 -28.82 4.05 23.12
N GLU A 729 -29.87 3.72 22.36
CA GLU A 729 -30.52 4.65 21.40
C GLU A 729 -31.78 5.31 21.97
#